data_AF-B6ATT4-F1
#
_entry.id   AF-B6ATT4-F1
#
_cell.length_a   1.000
_cell.length_b   1.000
_cell.length_c   1.000
_cell.angle_alpha   90.00
_cell.angle_beta   90.00
_cell.angle_gamma   90.00
#
_symmetry.space_group_name_H-M   'P 1'
#
loop_
_entity.id
_entity.type
_entity.pdbx_description
1 polymer ?
#
loop_
_entity_poly.entity_id
_entity_poly.type
_entity_poly.pdbx_seq_one_letter_code
_entity_poly.pdbx_strand_id
1 'polypeptide(L)'
;MTISERLDKMDYGPAPESSAEALEWIESRGGIAGHFIDGTFGILRDDLELRNPATGARLAGLTKGTADEVASAVKAARRAQSKWAKDASARARVLYAIARLMQKHARLLAVMETLDNGKPIRESRDIDIPLAIRHFYYHAGMAQLMDEEMPEREALGVCGQIIPWNFPLLMLAWKIAPALAMGNTVVLKPAEYTTLTAMIFAEICVEAGVPAGVVNIVTGDGETGQHIVDADVDKIAFTGSTAVGRRIREATAGSGKALTLELGGKSPYIVFDDADLDSAVEGLVDAIWFNQGQVCCAGSRLLVQESVAERFYAKLKRRMDGLRIGDPLDKCIDVGAIVDPVQLAQITKMVSENTEGDTYHAACEMPEGGCFYPPTLITGLSPSATLMQEEIFGPVLCATTFRTPAEAVQLANNTRYGLAATVWSENVNLALDVAPKLVAGVVWVNATNLFDAAAPFGGVRESGFGREGGWEGLTAYTKPKAKRKALAKIEPFTGNDAGADPIDRTAKLYINGKQARPDSGYSKAIFSKKSAKLGDISLANRKDIRNAVEAAQAAKNWSKTTGHLRAQILYYIAENLSARADEFAKRIDAMTGNRTGKTEVEDSLNTLFTYAAWADKWDGSARGVPIKGIALAMNEPVGVIGALCSDDTPLLGAIHTLGASMAMGDRCVLVASEPYPLVATDLIQVLETSDVPAGVVNILTGSHTDLAPHLAAHNDIDAVWSFSSSDLSAVIERNSTGNLKRTWVNNAQTSTPNTREFLSAASETKTIWVPYGE
;
A
#
# COMPACT_ATOMS: atom_id res chain seq x y z
N MET A 1 34.99 -17.56 -38.04
CA MET A 1 34.36 -18.10 -39.26
C MET A 1 34.75 -17.27 -40.46
N THR A 2 35.10 -17.92 -41.57
CA THR A 2 35.31 -17.27 -42.87
C THR A 2 33.96 -16.94 -43.53
N ILE A 3 33.94 -16.08 -44.55
CA ILE A 3 32.70 -15.77 -45.31
C ILE A 3 32.13 -17.03 -45.97
N SER A 4 33.00 -17.94 -46.43
CA SER A 4 32.59 -19.23 -47.01
C SER A 4 31.85 -20.10 -46.00
N GLU A 5 32.35 -20.19 -44.76
CA GLU A 5 31.71 -20.97 -43.69
C GLU A 5 30.34 -20.41 -43.28
N ARG A 6 30.14 -19.09 -43.33
CA ARG A 6 28.83 -18.47 -43.04
C ARG A 6 27.82 -18.71 -44.17
N LEU A 7 28.27 -18.69 -45.42
CA LEU A 7 27.44 -18.99 -46.58
C LEU A 7 27.06 -20.47 -46.65
N ASP A 8 27.95 -21.38 -46.27
CA ASP A 8 27.68 -22.82 -46.21
C ASP A 8 26.72 -23.20 -45.08
N LYS A 9 26.81 -22.52 -43.92
CA LYS A 9 25.90 -22.78 -42.79
C LYS A 9 24.52 -22.14 -42.94
N MET A 10 24.41 -21.05 -43.72
CA MET A 10 23.20 -20.22 -43.78
C MET A 10 22.71 -19.78 -42.39
N ASP A 11 23.62 -19.68 -41.41
CA ASP A 11 23.28 -19.24 -40.06
C ASP A 11 22.75 -17.80 -40.12
N TYR A 12 21.52 -17.57 -39.69
CA TYR A 12 20.98 -16.22 -39.55
C TYR A 12 21.86 -15.45 -38.57
N GLY A 13 22.42 -14.32 -39.02
CA GLY A 13 23.15 -13.42 -38.13
C GLY A 13 22.16 -12.80 -37.12
N PRO A 14 22.45 -12.83 -35.81
CA PRO A 14 21.60 -12.15 -34.84
C PRO A 14 21.61 -10.64 -35.13
N ALA A 15 20.43 -10.02 -35.12
CA ALA A 15 20.24 -8.59 -35.34
C ALA A 15 19.61 -7.94 -34.09
N PRO A 16 20.34 -7.91 -32.95
CA PRO A 16 19.84 -7.29 -31.74
C PRO A 16 19.62 -5.78 -31.92
N GLU A 17 18.85 -5.17 -31.03
CA GLU A 17 18.76 -3.70 -30.96
C GLU A 17 20.14 -3.10 -30.71
N SER A 18 20.44 -2.01 -31.43
CA SER A 18 21.74 -1.34 -31.26
C SER A 18 21.83 -0.66 -29.90
N SER A 19 22.88 -0.99 -29.15
CA SER A 19 23.26 -0.33 -27.90
C SER A 19 24.17 0.89 -28.09
N ALA A 20 24.56 1.21 -29.33
CA ALA A 20 25.59 2.23 -29.60
C ALA A 20 25.24 3.61 -29.02
N GLU A 21 24.00 4.08 -29.21
CA GLU A 21 23.54 5.37 -28.69
C GLU A 21 23.54 5.40 -27.15
N ALA A 22 23.15 4.30 -26.50
CA ALA A 22 23.16 4.19 -25.05
C ALA A 22 24.58 4.17 -24.48
N LEU A 23 25.49 3.42 -25.10
CA LEU A 23 26.89 3.36 -24.70
C LEU A 23 27.61 4.69 -24.93
N GLU A 24 27.37 5.35 -26.07
CA GLU A 24 27.87 6.71 -26.35
C GLU A 24 27.31 7.72 -25.36
N TRP A 25 26.03 7.61 -24.97
CA TRP A 25 25.45 8.44 -23.92
C TRP A 25 26.22 8.27 -22.60
N ILE A 26 26.51 7.03 -22.18
CA ILE A 26 27.29 6.77 -20.95
C ILE A 26 28.69 7.39 -21.05
N GLU A 27 29.41 7.12 -22.15
CA GLU A 27 30.80 7.55 -22.35
C GLU A 27 30.91 9.09 -22.36
N SER A 28 30.02 9.75 -23.11
CA SER A 28 30.03 11.21 -23.24
C SER A 28 29.68 11.96 -21.94
N ARG A 29 29.12 11.29 -20.94
CA ARG A 29 28.88 11.82 -19.58
C ARG A 29 29.95 11.39 -18.57
N GLY A 30 31.08 10.86 -19.04
CA GLY A 30 32.21 10.48 -18.19
C GLY A 30 32.09 9.09 -17.58
N GLY A 31 31.14 8.27 -18.02
CA GLY A 31 31.02 6.87 -17.60
C GLY A 31 30.64 6.65 -16.14
N ILE A 32 30.08 7.65 -15.46
CA ILE A 32 29.69 7.59 -14.05
C ILE A 32 28.29 8.19 -13.85
N ALA A 33 27.38 7.43 -13.24
CA ALA A 33 26.09 7.92 -12.78
C ALA A 33 26.26 8.70 -11.46
N GLY A 34 25.80 9.94 -11.43
CA GLY A 34 25.98 10.86 -10.31
C GLY A 34 24.68 11.43 -9.77
N HIS A 35 24.80 12.34 -8.80
CA HIS A 35 23.63 13.02 -8.27
C HIS A 35 23.15 14.12 -9.23
N PHE A 36 21.84 14.26 -9.36
CA PHE A 36 21.20 15.41 -9.98
C PHE A 36 20.51 16.24 -8.89
N ILE A 37 21.11 17.35 -8.51
CA ILE A 37 20.63 18.20 -7.42
C ILE A 37 20.48 19.63 -7.95
N ASP A 38 19.34 20.24 -7.65
CA ASP A 38 19.08 21.63 -7.99
C ASP A 38 19.21 21.97 -9.49
N GLY A 39 18.80 21.03 -10.35
CA GLY A 39 18.85 21.21 -11.80
C GLY A 39 20.22 20.95 -12.44
N THR A 40 21.20 20.43 -11.69
CA THR A 40 22.57 20.21 -12.18
C THR A 40 23.13 18.86 -11.71
N PHE A 41 24.03 18.28 -12.51
CA PHE A 41 24.80 17.12 -12.09
C PHE A 41 25.97 17.55 -11.19
N GLY A 42 26.16 16.83 -10.09
CA GLY A 42 27.20 17.09 -9.10
C GLY A 42 28.57 16.52 -9.47
N ILE A 43 29.47 16.48 -8.49
CA ILE A 43 30.80 15.86 -8.63
C ILE A 43 30.62 14.34 -8.76
N LEU A 44 31.20 13.76 -9.81
CA LEU A 44 31.18 12.33 -10.07
C LEU A 44 32.29 11.62 -9.29
N ARG A 45 31.93 10.54 -8.61
CA ARG A 45 32.83 9.61 -7.92
C ARG A 45 32.50 8.19 -8.32
N ASP A 46 33.54 7.38 -8.48
CA ASP A 46 33.45 5.98 -8.86
C ASP A 46 33.44 5.09 -7.61
N ASP A 47 32.40 5.23 -6.77
CA ASP A 47 32.32 4.59 -5.45
C ASP A 47 31.75 3.16 -5.53
N LEU A 48 30.84 2.93 -6.48
CA LEU A 48 30.16 1.67 -6.76
C LEU A 48 30.16 1.39 -8.27
N GLU A 49 29.83 0.16 -8.67
CA GLU A 49 29.83 -0.27 -10.07
C GLU A 49 28.45 -0.67 -10.56
N LEU A 50 28.08 -0.22 -11.76
CA LEU A 50 26.94 -0.69 -12.51
C LEU A 50 27.42 -1.68 -13.58
N ARG A 51 26.81 -2.87 -13.62
CA ARG A 51 27.16 -3.94 -14.55
C ARG A 51 25.97 -4.27 -15.44
N ASN A 52 26.25 -4.68 -16.67
CA ASN A 52 25.26 -5.34 -17.50
C ASN A 52 25.13 -6.80 -17.03
N PRO A 53 23.99 -7.23 -16.47
CA PRO A 53 23.86 -8.57 -15.90
C PRO A 53 23.91 -9.69 -16.94
N ALA A 54 23.57 -9.43 -18.20
CA ALA A 54 23.62 -10.43 -19.27
C ALA A 54 25.05 -10.75 -19.70
N THR A 55 26.01 -9.84 -19.50
CA THR A 55 27.40 -10.01 -19.94
C THR A 55 28.41 -10.01 -18.80
N GLY A 56 28.03 -9.49 -17.62
CA GLY A 56 28.93 -9.21 -16.51
C GLY A 56 29.83 -7.98 -16.72
N ALA A 57 29.77 -7.36 -17.91
CA ALA A 57 30.61 -6.22 -18.25
C ALA A 57 30.21 -4.98 -17.44
N ARG A 58 31.21 -4.17 -17.11
CA ARG A 58 30.99 -2.86 -16.49
C ARG A 58 30.31 -1.92 -17.48
N LEU A 59 29.19 -1.32 -17.08
CA LEU A 59 28.50 -0.27 -17.84
C LEU A 59 28.99 1.11 -17.44
N ALA A 60 28.98 1.41 -16.14
CA ALA A 60 29.33 2.71 -15.59
C ALA A 60 29.83 2.59 -14.14
N GLY A 61 30.45 3.65 -13.63
CA GLY A 61 30.57 3.89 -12.18
C GLY A 61 29.31 4.49 -11.58
N LEU A 62 29.22 4.51 -10.26
CA LEU A 62 28.10 5.08 -9.52
C LEU A 62 28.62 5.84 -8.30
N THR A 63 28.23 7.11 -8.19
CA THR A 63 28.52 7.95 -7.03
C THR A 63 27.61 7.56 -5.87
N LYS A 64 28.19 7.24 -4.70
CA LYS A 64 27.42 6.92 -3.50
C LYS A 64 27.11 8.19 -2.72
N GLY A 65 25.82 8.45 -2.51
CA GLY A 65 25.33 9.65 -1.86
C GLY A 65 25.53 9.61 -0.36
N THR A 66 26.21 10.63 0.14
CA THR A 66 26.44 10.87 1.56
C THR A 66 25.23 11.55 2.23
N ALA A 67 25.19 11.55 3.56
CA ALA A 67 24.17 12.27 4.32
C ALA A 67 24.12 13.77 3.97
N ASP A 68 25.26 14.42 3.75
CA ASP A 68 25.36 15.85 3.42
C ASP A 68 24.81 16.16 2.02
N GLU A 69 25.02 15.26 1.05
CA GLU A 69 24.48 15.38 -0.30
C GLU A 69 22.97 15.17 -0.32
N VAL A 70 22.47 14.20 0.45
CA VAL A 70 21.03 14.01 0.66
C VAL A 70 20.41 15.24 1.33
N ALA A 71 21.04 15.78 2.37
CA ALA A 71 20.59 17.01 3.03
C ALA A 71 20.57 18.20 2.06
N SER A 72 21.55 18.29 1.16
CA SER A 72 21.60 19.31 0.11
C SER A 72 20.46 19.16 -0.90
N ALA A 73 20.16 17.93 -1.32
CA ALA A 73 19.01 17.63 -2.18
C ALA A 73 17.68 18.02 -1.53
N VAL A 74 17.49 17.67 -0.25
CA VAL A 74 16.29 18.02 0.51
C VAL A 74 16.17 19.54 0.67
N LYS A 75 17.27 20.24 0.92
CA LYS A 75 17.30 21.71 1.00
C LYS A 75 16.90 22.37 -0.33
N ALA A 76 17.38 21.85 -1.45
CA ALA A 76 16.98 22.31 -2.79
C ALA A 76 15.48 22.07 -3.04
N ALA A 77 15.00 20.86 -2.73
CA ALA A 77 13.59 20.49 -2.82
C ALA A 77 12.69 21.41 -2.00
N ARG A 78 13.06 21.67 -0.75
CA ARG A 78 12.33 22.54 0.18
C ARG A 78 12.24 23.98 -0.34
N ARG A 79 13.33 24.51 -0.88
CA ARG A 79 13.38 25.87 -1.45
C ARG A 79 12.47 26.01 -2.68
N ALA A 80 12.43 25.01 -3.55
CA ALA A 80 11.65 25.05 -4.79
C ALA A 80 10.13 24.87 -4.57
N GLN A 81 9.74 24.15 -3.51
CA GLN A 81 8.38 23.62 -3.33
C GLN A 81 7.29 24.70 -3.28
N SER A 82 7.49 25.76 -2.49
CA SER A 82 6.46 26.79 -2.33
C SER A 82 6.13 27.54 -3.62
N LYS A 83 7.09 27.67 -4.55
CA LYS A 83 6.85 28.27 -5.86
C LYS A 83 6.19 27.27 -6.81
N TRP A 84 6.62 26.01 -6.76
CA TRP A 84 6.06 24.93 -7.58
C TRP A 84 4.58 24.68 -7.30
N ALA A 85 4.17 24.69 -6.03
CA ALA A 85 2.79 24.42 -5.62
C ALA A 85 1.77 25.49 -6.09
N LYS A 86 2.21 26.71 -6.44
CA LYS A 86 1.32 27.85 -6.68
C LYS A 86 0.51 27.79 -7.97
N ASP A 87 1.05 27.19 -9.03
CA ASP A 87 0.43 27.24 -10.36
C ASP A 87 0.21 25.82 -10.90
N ALA A 88 -0.98 25.29 -10.64
CA ALA A 88 -1.43 23.98 -11.10
C ALA A 88 -1.27 23.78 -12.62
N SER A 89 -1.58 24.80 -13.41
CA SER A 89 -1.48 24.74 -14.88
C SER A 89 -0.03 24.78 -15.38
N ALA A 90 0.87 25.51 -14.70
CA ALA A 90 2.30 25.39 -14.95
C ALA A 90 2.83 23.99 -14.68
N ARG A 91 2.40 23.35 -13.58
CA ARG A 91 2.78 21.96 -13.28
C ARG A 91 2.32 20.99 -14.37
N ALA A 92 1.07 21.12 -14.81
CA ALA A 92 0.50 20.31 -15.88
C ALA A 92 1.32 20.39 -17.18
N ARG A 93 1.71 21.60 -17.60
CA ARG A 93 2.53 21.81 -18.81
C ARG A 93 3.90 21.16 -18.72
N VAL A 94 4.56 21.23 -17.55
CA VAL A 94 5.85 20.59 -17.32
C VAL A 94 5.72 19.07 -17.34
N LEU A 95 4.72 18.49 -16.67
CA LEU A 95 4.47 17.04 -16.69
C LEU A 95 4.18 16.53 -18.12
N TYR A 96 3.40 17.28 -18.90
CA TYR A 96 3.18 16.99 -20.31
C TYR A 96 4.48 17.06 -21.13
N ALA A 97 5.33 18.06 -20.89
CA ALA A 97 6.63 18.18 -21.56
C ALA A 97 7.57 16.99 -21.24
N ILE A 98 7.61 16.56 -19.97
CA ILE A 98 8.33 15.34 -19.56
C ILE A 98 7.83 14.14 -20.35
N ALA A 99 6.51 13.91 -20.41
CA ALA A 99 5.94 12.79 -21.16
C ALA A 99 6.35 12.81 -22.64
N ARG A 100 6.32 13.99 -23.27
CA ARG A 100 6.72 14.18 -24.67
C ARG A 100 8.20 13.91 -24.90
N LEU A 101 9.07 14.30 -23.97
CA LEU A 101 10.50 14.08 -24.07
C LEU A 101 10.88 12.63 -23.79
N MET A 102 10.23 11.98 -22.83
CA MET A 102 10.36 10.52 -22.65
C MET A 102 9.93 9.78 -23.93
N GLN A 103 8.85 10.21 -24.58
CA GLN A 103 8.42 9.63 -25.85
C GLN A 103 9.43 9.86 -26.99
N LYS A 104 10.01 11.06 -27.07
CA LYS A 104 11.08 11.40 -28.01
C LYS A 104 12.32 10.50 -27.81
N HIS A 105 12.66 10.21 -26.56
CA HIS A 105 13.83 9.40 -26.17
C HIS A 105 13.48 7.95 -25.85
N ALA A 106 12.30 7.46 -26.26
CA ALA A 106 11.78 6.16 -25.80
C ALA A 106 12.69 4.97 -26.15
N ARG A 107 13.34 5.01 -27.33
CA ARG A 107 14.27 3.96 -27.75
C ARG A 107 15.53 3.94 -26.88
N LEU A 108 16.12 5.11 -26.62
CA LEU A 108 17.29 5.25 -25.75
C LEU A 108 16.96 4.75 -24.34
N LEU A 109 15.83 5.19 -23.78
CA LEU A 109 15.37 4.75 -22.46
C LEU A 109 15.18 3.23 -22.41
N ALA A 110 14.54 2.63 -23.42
CA ALA A 110 14.30 1.19 -23.44
C ALA A 110 15.60 0.38 -23.52
N VAL A 111 16.53 0.77 -24.40
CA VAL A 111 17.83 0.10 -24.53
C VAL A 111 18.65 0.26 -23.26
N MET A 112 18.64 1.44 -22.65
CA MET A 112 19.32 1.67 -21.38
C MET A 112 18.74 0.82 -20.25
N GLU A 113 17.40 0.74 -20.16
CA GLU A 113 16.72 -0.11 -19.16
C GLU A 113 17.13 -1.58 -19.33
N THR A 114 17.14 -2.10 -20.56
CA THR A 114 17.59 -3.47 -20.85
C THR A 114 19.05 -3.71 -20.48
N LEU A 115 19.95 -2.78 -20.79
CA LEU A 115 21.38 -2.92 -20.46
C LEU A 115 21.60 -2.95 -18.95
N ASP A 116 20.94 -2.06 -18.22
CA ASP A 116 21.16 -1.82 -16.78
C ASP A 116 20.44 -2.87 -15.91
N ASN A 117 19.25 -3.35 -16.33
CA ASN A 117 18.43 -4.29 -15.56
C ASN A 117 18.52 -5.75 -16.04
N GLY A 118 18.75 -6.01 -17.33
CA GLY A 118 18.78 -7.37 -17.89
C GLY A 118 17.48 -7.86 -18.51
N LYS A 119 16.36 -7.12 -18.38
CA LYS A 119 15.08 -7.48 -19.00
C LYS A 119 15.10 -7.43 -20.54
N PRO A 120 14.31 -8.27 -21.22
CA PRO A 120 14.18 -8.26 -22.67
C PRO A 120 13.79 -6.87 -23.20
N ILE A 121 14.44 -6.44 -24.28
CA ILE A 121 14.17 -5.15 -24.92
C ILE A 121 12.74 -5.00 -25.40
N ARG A 122 12.06 -6.12 -25.69
CA ARG A 122 10.64 -6.14 -26.03
C ARG A 122 9.78 -5.65 -24.86
N GLU A 123 10.07 -6.10 -23.64
CA GLU A 123 9.39 -5.62 -22.43
C GLU A 123 9.62 -4.12 -22.22
N SER A 124 10.88 -3.69 -22.22
CA SER A 124 11.21 -2.28 -22.02
C SER A 124 10.49 -1.39 -23.05
N ARG A 125 10.50 -1.78 -24.33
CA ARG A 125 9.89 -0.99 -25.41
C ARG A 125 8.37 -0.99 -25.41
N ASP A 126 7.75 -2.11 -25.08
CA ASP A 126 6.31 -2.30 -25.31
C ASP A 126 5.49 -2.10 -24.02
N ILE A 127 6.12 -2.20 -22.83
CA ILE A 127 5.44 -2.09 -21.52
C ILE A 127 6.02 -0.96 -20.67
N ASP A 128 7.27 -1.06 -20.20
CA ASP A 128 7.85 -0.14 -19.21
C ASP A 128 7.82 1.32 -19.66
N ILE A 129 8.43 1.59 -20.82
CA ILE A 129 8.58 2.95 -21.32
C ILE A 129 7.20 3.56 -21.70
N PRO A 130 6.32 2.86 -22.44
CA PRO A 130 4.97 3.38 -22.72
C PRO A 130 4.15 3.66 -21.46
N LEU A 131 4.19 2.77 -20.45
CA LEU A 131 3.48 2.98 -19.20
C LEU A 131 4.07 4.16 -18.41
N ALA A 132 5.38 4.31 -18.36
CA ALA A 132 6.02 5.46 -17.70
C ALA A 132 5.59 6.78 -18.36
N ILE A 133 5.58 6.83 -19.70
CA ILE A 133 5.08 7.99 -20.47
C ILE A 133 3.60 8.24 -20.16
N ARG A 134 2.77 7.20 -20.15
CA ARG A 134 1.34 7.27 -19.82
C ARG A 134 1.09 7.88 -18.44
N HIS A 135 1.92 7.55 -17.45
CA HIS A 135 1.80 8.11 -16.10
C HIS A 135 2.01 9.62 -16.08
N PHE A 136 3.03 10.14 -16.79
CA PHE A 136 3.24 11.59 -16.87
C PHE A 136 2.12 12.30 -17.64
N TYR A 137 1.63 11.73 -18.75
CA TYR A 137 0.49 12.30 -19.47
C TYR A 137 -0.77 12.36 -18.62
N TYR A 138 -1.10 11.28 -17.92
CA TYR A 138 -2.30 11.21 -17.09
C TYR A 138 -2.22 12.19 -15.91
N HIS A 139 -1.09 12.22 -15.21
CA HIS A 139 -0.91 13.10 -14.05
C HIS A 139 -0.74 14.57 -14.42
N ALA A 140 -0.38 14.90 -15.68
CA ALA A 140 -0.49 16.27 -16.18
C ALA A 140 -1.93 16.80 -16.11
N GLY A 141 -2.91 15.97 -16.49
CA GLY A 141 -4.33 16.29 -16.34
C GLY A 141 -4.74 16.43 -14.87
N MET A 142 -4.24 15.55 -13.99
CA MET A 142 -4.52 15.65 -12.55
C MET A 142 -3.96 16.92 -11.91
N ALA A 143 -2.78 17.36 -12.35
CA ALA A 143 -2.25 18.65 -11.92
C ALA A 143 -3.17 19.79 -12.34
N GLN A 144 -3.65 19.78 -13.58
CA GLN A 144 -4.54 20.81 -14.14
C GLN A 144 -5.88 20.92 -13.40
N LEU A 145 -6.39 19.79 -12.89
CA LEU A 145 -7.70 19.70 -12.23
C LEU A 145 -7.65 19.85 -10.69
N MET A 146 -6.45 19.88 -10.09
CA MET A 146 -6.29 19.83 -8.63
C MET A 146 -7.09 20.93 -7.89
N ASP A 147 -7.04 22.17 -8.36
CA ASP A 147 -7.70 23.29 -7.67
C ASP A 147 -9.23 23.23 -7.75
N GLU A 148 -9.78 22.60 -8.80
CA GLU A 148 -11.23 22.44 -9.02
C GLU A 148 -11.78 21.22 -8.29
N GLU A 149 -11.11 20.07 -8.42
CA GLU A 149 -11.60 18.78 -7.91
C GLU A 149 -11.16 18.52 -6.46
N MET A 150 -10.10 19.19 -5.98
CA MET A 150 -9.56 19.01 -4.62
C MET A 150 -9.33 20.36 -3.90
N PRO A 151 -10.33 21.28 -3.86
CA PRO A 151 -10.13 22.66 -3.40
C PRO A 151 -9.70 22.77 -1.93
N GLU A 152 -10.01 21.79 -1.09
CA GLU A 152 -9.65 21.76 0.34
C GLU A 152 -8.28 21.10 0.62
N ARG A 153 -7.57 20.69 -0.43
CA ARG A 153 -6.30 19.95 -0.34
C ARG A 153 -5.13 20.83 -0.80
N GLU A 154 -3.98 20.61 -0.19
CA GLU A 154 -2.71 21.21 -0.59
C GLU A 154 -1.60 20.16 -0.60
N ALA A 155 -0.48 20.48 -1.24
CA ALA A 155 0.73 19.65 -1.27
C ALA A 155 1.19 19.31 0.16
N LEU A 156 1.77 18.13 0.35
CA LEU A 156 2.44 17.78 1.60
C LEU A 156 3.68 18.65 1.81
N GLY A 157 4.54 18.72 0.79
CA GLY A 157 5.83 19.41 0.82
C GLY A 157 6.89 18.68 -0.01
N VAL A 158 7.95 18.21 0.64
CA VAL A 158 9.05 17.43 0.05
C VAL A 158 8.79 15.94 0.26
N CYS A 159 8.90 15.15 -0.80
CA CYS A 159 8.76 13.69 -0.77
C CYS A 159 10.13 13.02 -0.94
N GLY A 160 10.56 12.24 0.06
CA GLY A 160 11.64 11.27 -0.08
C GLY A 160 11.10 10.00 -0.73
N GLN A 161 11.73 9.54 -1.81
CA GLN A 161 11.24 8.44 -2.63
C GLN A 161 12.33 7.41 -2.88
N ILE A 162 12.04 6.13 -2.67
CA ILE A 162 13.01 5.05 -2.81
C ILE A 162 12.32 3.93 -3.58
N ILE A 163 12.94 3.51 -4.68
CA ILE A 163 12.35 2.57 -5.64
C ILE A 163 13.23 1.32 -5.85
N PRO A 164 12.64 0.17 -6.22
CA PRO A 164 13.36 -1.06 -6.48
C PRO A 164 13.96 -1.07 -7.89
N TRP A 165 14.60 -2.18 -8.22
CA TRP A 165 15.37 -2.37 -9.44
C TRP A 165 14.62 -3.05 -10.59
N ASN A 166 13.42 -3.58 -10.35
CA ASN A 166 12.76 -4.47 -11.31
C ASN A 166 12.04 -3.76 -12.48
N PHE A 167 11.54 -2.54 -12.25
CA PHE A 167 11.01 -1.66 -13.30
C PHE A 167 11.52 -0.23 -13.05
N PRO A 168 12.82 0.05 -13.23
CA PRO A 168 13.46 1.28 -12.75
C PRO A 168 12.74 2.57 -13.17
N LEU A 169 12.50 2.77 -14.47
CA LEU A 169 11.87 3.98 -14.96
C LEU A 169 10.37 4.04 -14.67
N LEU A 170 9.67 2.91 -14.76
CA LEU A 170 8.23 2.85 -14.46
C LEU A 170 7.97 3.16 -12.98
N MET A 171 8.77 2.60 -12.07
CA MET A 171 8.69 2.89 -10.63
C MET A 171 9.02 4.36 -10.35
N LEU A 172 10.00 4.93 -11.04
CA LEU A 172 10.27 6.37 -10.98
C LEU A 172 9.02 7.17 -11.39
N ALA A 173 8.36 6.80 -12.49
CA ALA A 173 7.16 7.48 -12.96
C ALA A 173 5.99 7.37 -11.96
N TRP A 174 5.78 6.20 -11.36
CA TRP A 174 4.76 5.98 -10.31
C TRP A 174 4.96 6.87 -9.09
N LYS A 175 6.22 7.19 -8.75
CA LYS A 175 6.54 8.05 -7.61
C LYS A 175 6.53 9.54 -7.94
N ILE A 176 7.21 9.95 -9.02
CA ILE A 176 7.44 11.36 -9.34
C ILE A 176 6.20 12.02 -9.92
N ALA A 177 5.48 11.35 -10.84
CA ALA A 177 4.35 11.94 -11.55
C ALA A 177 3.23 12.43 -10.60
N PRO A 178 2.68 11.61 -9.67
CA PRO A 178 1.67 12.09 -8.72
C PRO A 178 2.21 13.11 -7.72
N ALA A 179 3.47 12.98 -7.29
CA ALA A 179 4.08 13.93 -6.36
C ALA A 179 4.13 15.34 -6.96
N LEU A 180 4.67 15.46 -8.18
CA LEU A 180 4.75 16.72 -8.90
C LEU A 180 3.37 17.26 -9.24
N ALA A 181 2.43 16.41 -9.66
CA ALA A 181 1.08 16.85 -10.00
C ALA A 181 0.39 17.55 -8.82
N MET A 182 0.55 16.99 -7.62
CA MET A 182 0.00 17.54 -6.37
C MET A 182 0.82 18.67 -5.76
N GLY A 183 1.83 19.21 -6.47
CA GLY A 183 2.60 20.37 -6.03
C GLY A 183 3.73 20.06 -5.05
N ASN A 184 4.11 18.79 -4.91
CA ASN A 184 5.26 18.40 -4.11
C ASN A 184 6.56 18.48 -4.92
N THR A 185 7.68 18.56 -4.22
CA THR A 185 9.03 18.36 -4.78
C THR A 185 9.59 17.03 -4.29
N VAL A 186 10.58 16.48 -5.00
CA VAL A 186 11.05 15.11 -4.75
C VAL A 186 12.56 15.04 -4.54
N VAL A 187 12.95 14.11 -3.66
CA VAL A 187 14.31 13.56 -3.57
C VAL A 187 14.16 12.05 -3.76
N LEU A 188 14.54 11.56 -4.94
CA LEU A 188 14.39 10.15 -5.31
C LEU A 188 15.74 9.43 -5.33
N LYS A 189 15.78 8.19 -4.85
CA LYS A 189 16.91 7.27 -5.02
C LYS A 189 16.51 6.03 -5.83
N PRO A 190 17.05 5.86 -7.06
CA PRO A 190 16.87 4.63 -7.84
C PRO A 190 17.71 3.51 -7.23
N ALA A 191 17.33 2.25 -7.42
CA ALA A 191 18.08 1.11 -6.89
C ALA A 191 19.54 1.07 -7.37
N GLU A 192 20.43 0.55 -6.53
CA GLU A 192 21.89 0.59 -6.73
C GLU A 192 22.36 -0.21 -7.95
N TYR A 193 21.56 -1.18 -8.41
CA TYR A 193 21.84 -2.00 -9.59
C TYR A 193 21.33 -1.38 -10.89
N THR A 194 20.39 -0.42 -10.83
CA THR A 194 19.63 0.04 -12.00
C THR A 194 19.35 1.55 -11.94
N THR A 195 20.39 2.35 -12.20
CA THR A 195 20.35 3.80 -12.01
C THR A 195 20.29 4.60 -13.33
N LEU A 196 20.70 4.02 -14.46
CA LEU A 196 21.04 4.79 -15.66
C LEU A 196 19.84 5.49 -16.30
N THR A 197 18.65 4.87 -16.32
CA THR A 197 17.44 5.52 -16.86
C THR A 197 16.96 6.69 -16.00
N ALA A 198 17.21 6.67 -14.70
CA ALA A 198 16.95 7.82 -13.83
C ALA A 198 17.86 9.02 -14.18
N MET A 199 19.08 8.76 -14.66
CA MET A 199 19.99 9.82 -15.11
C MET A 199 19.55 10.44 -16.44
N ILE A 200 19.06 9.63 -17.38
CA ILE A 200 18.44 10.14 -18.61
C ILE A 200 17.19 10.96 -18.26
N PHE A 201 16.38 10.50 -17.30
CA PHE A 201 15.22 11.25 -16.82
C PHE A 201 15.60 12.63 -16.21
N ALA A 202 16.73 12.71 -15.50
CA ALA A 202 17.24 13.98 -15.00
C ALA A 202 17.60 14.97 -16.14
N GLU A 203 18.23 14.51 -17.22
CA GLU A 203 18.47 15.34 -18.42
C GLU A 203 17.15 15.80 -19.06
N ILE A 204 16.17 14.89 -19.14
CA ILE A 204 14.81 15.21 -19.63
C ILE A 204 14.16 16.28 -18.76
N CYS A 205 14.37 16.28 -17.44
CA CYS A 205 13.82 17.31 -16.56
C CYS A 205 14.36 18.71 -16.90
N VAL A 206 15.63 18.82 -17.26
CA VAL A 206 16.24 20.07 -17.72
C VAL A 206 15.60 20.53 -19.03
N GLU A 207 15.50 19.66 -20.03
CA GLU A 207 14.88 19.99 -21.33
C GLU A 207 13.38 20.32 -21.20
N ALA A 208 12.67 19.65 -20.28
CA ALA A 208 11.24 19.88 -19.99
C ALA A 208 10.97 21.21 -19.27
N GLY A 209 12.01 21.91 -18.81
CA GLY A 209 11.87 23.13 -18.02
C GLY A 209 11.39 22.89 -16.59
N VAL A 210 11.69 21.73 -16.01
CA VAL A 210 11.47 21.48 -14.57
C VAL A 210 12.27 22.51 -13.77
N PRO A 211 11.64 23.30 -12.88
CA PRO A 211 12.38 24.29 -12.10
C PRO A 211 13.44 23.63 -11.21
N ALA A 212 14.59 24.30 -11.09
CA ALA A 212 15.71 23.86 -10.26
C ALA A 212 15.23 23.51 -8.83
N GLY A 213 15.58 22.29 -8.39
CA GLY A 213 15.22 21.73 -7.10
C GLY A 213 13.86 21.04 -7.04
N VAL A 214 12.99 21.11 -8.05
CA VAL A 214 11.69 20.40 -8.02
C VAL A 214 11.88 18.88 -8.06
N VAL A 215 12.82 18.42 -8.89
CA VAL A 215 13.28 17.04 -8.96
C VAL A 215 14.75 16.99 -8.55
N ASN A 216 15.07 16.12 -7.60
CA ASN A 216 16.44 15.80 -7.21
C ASN A 216 16.59 14.29 -7.18
N ILE A 217 17.67 13.78 -7.76
CA ILE A 217 17.99 12.36 -7.78
C ILE A 217 19.34 12.17 -7.10
N VAL A 218 19.36 11.33 -6.08
CA VAL A 218 20.57 10.92 -5.36
C VAL A 218 20.78 9.44 -5.58
N THR A 219 22.02 9.04 -5.76
CA THR A 219 22.41 7.68 -6.13
C THR A 219 23.19 7.04 -5.00
N GLY A 220 23.21 5.71 -4.91
CA GLY A 220 23.93 4.99 -3.86
C GLY A 220 23.22 3.72 -3.45
N ASP A 221 23.55 3.19 -2.27
CA ASP A 221 23.06 1.91 -1.76
C ASP A 221 21.92 2.09 -0.74
N GLY A 222 21.65 1.05 0.06
CA GLY A 222 20.66 1.11 1.13
C GLY A 222 20.97 2.17 2.21
N GLU A 223 22.24 2.54 2.41
CA GLU A 223 22.64 3.57 3.37
C GLU A 223 22.19 4.96 2.90
N THR A 224 22.39 5.28 1.62
CA THR A 224 21.86 6.52 1.01
C THR A 224 20.33 6.57 1.12
N GLY A 225 19.64 5.43 0.94
CA GLY A 225 18.20 5.32 1.18
C GLY A 225 17.81 5.65 2.62
N GLN A 226 18.55 5.13 3.60
CA GLN A 226 18.32 5.45 5.02
C GLN A 226 18.50 6.95 5.31
N HIS A 227 19.51 7.61 4.71
CA HIS A 227 19.67 9.06 4.84
C HIS A 227 18.45 9.84 4.35
N ILE A 228 17.77 9.40 3.28
CA ILE A 228 16.51 10.02 2.81
C ILE A 228 15.39 9.81 3.83
N VAL A 229 15.28 8.60 4.39
CA VAL A 229 14.27 8.27 5.41
C VAL A 229 14.44 9.14 6.66
N ASP A 230 15.67 9.42 7.06
CA ASP A 230 16.01 10.21 8.24
C ASP A 230 15.92 11.72 7.99
N ALA A 231 16.03 12.16 6.73
CA ALA A 231 16.03 13.58 6.37
C ALA A 231 14.69 14.29 6.63
N ASP A 232 14.73 15.62 6.69
CA ASP A 232 13.57 16.50 6.92
C ASP A 232 12.64 16.62 5.68
N VAL A 233 11.97 15.53 5.36
CA VAL A 233 10.94 15.42 4.30
C VAL A 233 9.56 15.23 4.94
N ASP A 234 8.49 15.58 4.22
CA ASP A 234 7.10 15.47 4.71
C ASP A 234 6.47 14.11 4.37
N LYS A 235 7.01 13.41 3.38
CA LYS A 235 6.54 12.10 2.94
C LYS A 235 7.69 11.16 2.63
N ILE A 236 7.54 9.90 3.01
CA ILE A 236 8.30 8.78 2.46
C ILE A 236 7.37 7.93 1.59
N ALA A 237 7.79 7.65 0.35
CA ALA A 237 7.16 6.68 -0.53
C ALA A 237 8.20 5.62 -0.90
N PHE A 238 7.96 4.38 -0.49
CA PHE A 238 8.90 3.28 -0.69
C PHE A 238 8.23 2.12 -1.42
N THR A 239 8.96 1.57 -2.39
CA THR A 239 8.64 0.26 -2.96
C THR A 239 9.83 -0.67 -2.80
N GLY A 240 9.60 -1.89 -2.33
CA GLY A 240 10.67 -2.87 -2.12
C GLY A 240 10.28 -3.98 -1.14
N SER A 241 11.25 -4.54 -0.42
CA SER A 241 10.98 -5.70 0.44
C SER A 241 10.22 -5.33 1.72
N THR A 242 9.39 -6.26 2.18
CA THR A 242 8.62 -6.13 3.42
C THR A 242 9.50 -5.87 4.64
N ALA A 243 10.67 -6.52 4.71
CA ALA A 243 11.62 -6.33 5.79
C ALA A 243 12.16 -4.89 5.85
N VAL A 244 12.44 -4.26 4.70
CA VAL A 244 12.84 -2.86 4.64
C VAL A 244 11.66 -1.94 4.96
N GLY A 245 10.44 -2.26 4.48
CA GLY A 245 9.22 -1.52 4.82
C GLY A 245 8.98 -1.43 6.33
N ARG A 246 9.19 -2.52 7.09
CA ARG A 246 9.13 -2.52 8.56
C ARG A 246 10.15 -1.56 9.17
N ARG A 247 11.41 -1.63 8.73
CA ARG A 247 12.48 -0.73 9.21
C ARG A 247 12.17 0.74 8.93
N ILE A 248 11.58 1.05 7.77
CA ILE A 248 11.15 2.42 7.42
C ILE A 248 10.00 2.88 8.32
N ARG A 249 8.99 2.03 8.58
CA ARG A 249 7.90 2.38 9.49
C ARG A 249 8.42 2.63 10.91
N GLU A 250 9.37 1.83 11.38
CA GLU A 250 10.08 2.02 12.65
C GLU A 250 10.85 3.35 12.70
N ALA A 251 11.63 3.65 11.67
CA ALA A 251 12.46 4.86 11.59
C ALA A 251 11.64 6.14 11.50
N THR A 252 10.46 6.09 10.86
CA THR A 252 9.57 7.25 10.71
C THR A 252 8.55 7.40 11.85
N ALA A 253 8.49 6.48 12.80
CA ALA A 253 7.51 6.49 13.89
C ALA A 253 7.60 7.77 14.74
N GLY A 254 6.50 8.52 14.82
CA GLY A 254 6.38 9.77 15.58
C GLY A 254 6.94 11.01 14.87
N SER A 255 7.46 10.87 13.64
CA SER A 255 8.02 12.00 12.90
C SER A 255 6.97 12.92 12.26
N GLY A 256 5.70 12.48 12.21
CA GLY A 256 4.63 13.17 11.48
C GLY A 256 4.71 13.05 9.95
N LYS A 257 5.67 12.30 9.41
CA LYS A 257 5.80 12.05 7.97
C LYS A 257 4.63 11.21 7.46
N ALA A 258 4.09 11.59 6.32
CA ALA A 258 3.22 10.70 5.55
C ALA A 258 4.03 9.50 5.03
N LEU A 259 3.43 8.31 4.98
CA LEU A 259 4.11 7.09 4.57
C LEU A 259 3.24 6.28 3.62
N THR A 260 3.82 5.83 2.51
CA THR A 260 3.25 4.83 1.61
C THR A 260 4.28 3.73 1.41
N LEU A 261 3.84 2.48 1.54
CA LEU A 261 4.69 1.30 1.41
C LEU A 261 4.04 0.35 0.40
N GLU A 262 4.72 0.08 -0.70
CA GLU A 262 4.36 -0.95 -1.66
C GLU A 262 5.36 -2.10 -1.55
N LEU A 263 4.96 -3.22 -0.98
CA LEU A 263 5.88 -4.26 -0.51
C LEU A 263 5.74 -5.56 -1.30
N GLY A 264 6.27 -6.66 -0.76
CA GLY A 264 6.27 -7.96 -1.42
C GLY A 264 4.87 -8.53 -1.63
N GLY A 265 4.75 -9.48 -2.56
CA GLY A 265 3.49 -10.14 -2.86
C GLY A 265 3.69 -11.53 -3.46
N LYS A 266 3.23 -12.58 -2.76
CA LYS A 266 3.13 -13.93 -3.34
C LYS A 266 1.77 -14.11 -4.04
N SER A 267 1.54 -13.28 -5.05
CA SER A 267 0.23 -13.11 -5.70
C SER A 267 -0.29 -14.44 -6.29
N PRO A 268 -1.52 -14.87 -5.94
CA PRO A 268 -2.09 -16.12 -6.43
C PRO A 268 -2.64 -15.98 -7.85
N TYR A 269 -2.49 -17.05 -8.63
CA TYR A 269 -3.03 -17.20 -9.97
C TYR A 269 -3.98 -18.40 -10.00
N ILE A 270 -5.28 -18.14 -10.06
CA ILE A 270 -6.33 -19.14 -9.86
C ILE A 270 -6.91 -19.57 -11.21
N VAL A 271 -6.88 -20.86 -11.50
CA VAL A 271 -7.40 -21.46 -12.73
C VAL A 271 -8.50 -22.46 -12.40
N PHE A 272 -9.74 -22.12 -12.76
CA PHE A 272 -10.91 -22.99 -12.62
C PHE A 272 -11.03 -23.99 -13.78
N ASP A 273 -11.89 -25.00 -13.59
CA ASP A 273 -12.10 -26.09 -14.54
C ASP A 273 -12.76 -25.66 -15.86
N ASP A 274 -13.48 -24.55 -15.85
CA ASP A 274 -14.12 -23.91 -16.99
C ASP A 274 -13.29 -22.78 -17.62
N ALA A 275 -12.08 -22.52 -17.13
CA ALA A 275 -11.21 -21.49 -17.68
C ALA A 275 -10.82 -21.80 -19.14
N ASP A 276 -10.61 -20.75 -19.93
CA ASP A 276 -9.81 -20.86 -21.15
C ASP A 276 -8.36 -21.19 -20.77
N LEU A 277 -8.05 -22.49 -20.78
CA LEU A 277 -6.74 -22.99 -20.35
C LEU A 277 -5.60 -22.51 -21.24
N ASP A 278 -5.85 -22.24 -22.53
CA ASP A 278 -4.79 -21.78 -23.43
C ASP A 278 -4.46 -20.31 -23.14
N SER A 279 -5.48 -19.46 -23.01
CA SER A 279 -5.28 -18.06 -22.61
C SER A 279 -4.69 -17.93 -21.20
N ALA A 280 -5.13 -18.76 -20.26
CA ALA A 280 -4.57 -18.79 -18.90
C ALA A 280 -3.11 -19.27 -18.88
N VAL A 281 -2.71 -20.20 -19.75
CA VAL A 281 -1.30 -20.58 -19.89
C VAL A 281 -0.47 -19.44 -20.47
N GLU A 282 -0.90 -18.80 -21.57
CA GLU A 282 -0.16 -17.67 -22.15
C GLU A 282 -0.05 -16.50 -21.17
N GLY A 283 -1.16 -16.14 -20.52
CA GLY A 283 -1.15 -15.08 -19.52
C GLY A 283 -0.23 -15.37 -18.34
N LEU A 284 -0.14 -16.62 -17.90
CA LEU A 284 0.78 -17.02 -16.83
C LEU A 284 2.23 -16.99 -17.29
N VAL A 285 2.47 -17.39 -18.55
CA VAL A 285 3.81 -17.35 -19.15
C VAL A 285 4.32 -15.91 -19.20
N ASP A 286 3.48 -15.01 -19.69
CA ASP A 286 3.77 -13.57 -19.75
C ASP A 286 3.83 -12.92 -18.35
N ALA A 287 3.18 -13.47 -17.33
CA ALA A 287 3.23 -12.91 -15.99
C ALA A 287 4.50 -13.26 -15.21
N ILE A 288 4.99 -14.49 -15.40
CA ILE A 288 6.13 -15.02 -14.67
C ILE A 288 7.42 -14.83 -15.44
N TRP A 289 7.51 -15.14 -16.73
CA TRP A 289 8.82 -15.24 -17.39
C TRP A 289 9.21 -13.99 -18.18
N PHE A 290 8.24 -13.13 -18.51
CA PHE A 290 8.44 -11.88 -19.24
C PHE A 290 9.48 -10.96 -18.58
N ASN A 291 9.33 -10.63 -17.29
CA ASN A 291 10.35 -9.96 -16.47
C ASN A 291 11.07 -10.92 -15.52
N GLN A 292 11.29 -12.17 -15.97
CA GLN A 292 12.00 -13.22 -15.26
C GLN A 292 11.54 -13.41 -13.80
N GLY A 293 10.26 -13.18 -13.53
CA GLY A 293 9.58 -13.37 -12.25
C GLY A 293 9.89 -12.30 -11.21
N GLN A 294 10.58 -11.24 -11.61
CA GLN A 294 10.96 -10.10 -10.77
C GLN A 294 9.84 -9.07 -10.74
N VAL A 295 8.60 -9.54 -10.60
CA VAL A 295 7.40 -8.70 -10.58
C VAL A 295 6.68 -8.95 -9.27
N CYS A 296 6.38 -7.90 -8.50
CA CYS A 296 5.69 -8.02 -7.22
C CYS A 296 4.29 -8.68 -7.34
N CYS A 297 3.71 -8.67 -8.55
CA CYS A 297 2.40 -9.25 -8.85
C CYS A 297 2.42 -10.43 -9.84
N ALA A 298 3.57 -11.08 -10.07
CA ALA A 298 3.82 -12.06 -11.14
C ALA A 298 2.86 -13.27 -11.26
N GLY A 299 1.95 -13.50 -10.31
CA GLY A 299 1.13 -14.72 -10.26
C GLY A 299 1.94 -15.96 -9.82
N SER A 300 3.02 -15.77 -9.07
CA SER A 300 4.02 -16.81 -8.77
C SER A 300 3.52 -17.98 -7.92
N ARG A 301 2.27 -17.92 -7.46
CA ARG A 301 1.58 -18.99 -6.75
C ARG A 301 0.38 -19.47 -7.57
N LEU A 302 0.59 -20.51 -8.36
CA LEU A 302 -0.44 -21.11 -9.20
C LEU A 302 -1.34 -22.03 -8.37
N LEU A 303 -2.65 -21.79 -8.45
CA LEU A 303 -3.71 -22.62 -7.88
C LEU A 303 -4.56 -23.15 -9.04
N VAL A 304 -4.55 -24.46 -9.29
CA VAL A 304 -5.31 -25.07 -10.40
C VAL A 304 -6.35 -26.05 -9.88
N GLN A 305 -7.57 -26.02 -10.43
CA GLN A 305 -8.59 -26.98 -10.03
C GLN A 305 -8.19 -28.41 -10.44
N GLU A 306 -8.38 -29.37 -9.53
CA GLU A 306 -7.89 -30.77 -9.68
C GLU A 306 -8.31 -31.42 -11.01
N SER A 307 -9.51 -31.13 -11.51
CA SER A 307 -10.07 -31.70 -12.75
C SER A 307 -9.33 -31.29 -14.03
N VAL A 308 -8.59 -30.17 -14.01
CA VAL A 308 -7.84 -29.65 -15.18
C VAL A 308 -6.34 -29.54 -14.94
N ALA A 309 -5.85 -29.79 -13.72
CA ALA A 309 -4.45 -29.62 -13.32
C ALA A 309 -3.45 -30.31 -14.27
N GLU A 310 -3.61 -31.61 -14.53
CA GLU A 310 -2.70 -32.36 -15.42
C GLU A 310 -2.67 -31.79 -16.84
N ARG A 311 -3.83 -31.43 -17.39
CA ARG A 311 -3.93 -30.82 -18.72
C ARG A 311 -3.28 -29.44 -18.76
N PHE A 312 -3.48 -28.65 -17.71
CA PHE A 312 -2.90 -27.32 -17.59
C PHE A 312 -1.38 -27.40 -17.46
N TYR A 313 -0.85 -28.25 -16.59
CA TYR A 313 0.59 -28.44 -16.41
C TYR A 313 1.27 -28.96 -17.68
N ALA A 314 0.63 -29.88 -18.43
CA ALA A 314 1.17 -30.34 -19.71
C ALA A 314 1.27 -29.21 -20.76
N LYS A 315 0.22 -28.37 -20.88
CA LYS A 315 0.25 -27.19 -21.75
C LYS A 315 1.32 -26.19 -21.31
N LEU A 316 1.39 -25.92 -20.00
CA LEU A 316 2.34 -24.99 -19.42
C LEU A 316 3.79 -25.43 -19.65
N LYS A 317 4.15 -26.69 -19.36
CA LYS A 317 5.49 -27.23 -19.61
C LYS A 317 5.88 -27.10 -21.08
N ARG A 318 4.98 -27.45 -22.00
CA ARG A 318 5.19 -27.28 -23.44
C ARG A 318 5.42 -25.83 -23.83
N ARG A 319 4.71 -24.89 -23.21
CA ARG A 319 4.90 -23.46 -23.48
C ARG A 319 6.19 -22.92 -22.88
N MET A 320 6.57 -23.36 -21.68
CA MET A 320 7.85 -23.06 -21.06
C MET A 320 9.03 -23.51 -21.92
N ASP A 321 8.96 -24.70 -22.53
CA ASP A 321 10.02 -25.20 -23.44
C ASP A 321 10.20 -24.37 -24.71
N GLY A 322 9.18 -23.58 -25.08
CA GLY A 322 9.24 -22.68 -26.22
C GLY A 322 9.81 -21.29 -25.91
N LEU A 323 10.13 -21.00 -24.63
CA LEU A 323 10.68 -19.70 -24.23
C LEU A 323 12.14 -19.59 -24.65
N ARG A 324 12.48 -18.47 -25.30
CA ARG A 324 13.84 -18.15 -25.72
C ARG A 324 14.55 -17.39 -24.61
N ILE A 325 15.67 -17.94 -24.15
CA ILE A 325 16.55 -17.35 -23.14
C ILE A 325 17.82 -16.89 -23.85
N GLY A 326 18.29 -15.68 -23.59
CA GLY A 326 19.48 -15.18 -24.29
C GLY A 326 19.73 -13.69 -24.10
N ASP A 327 20.48 -13.12 -25.05
CA ASP A 327 20.83 -11.70 -25.08
C ASP A 327 19.56 -10.83 -25.01
N PRO A 328 19.36 -10.07 -23.92
CA PRO A 328 18.19 -9.23 -23.75
C PRO A 328 17.99 -8.18 -24.84
N LEU A 329 19.04 -7.81 -25.61
CA LEU A 329 18.92 -6.88 -26.73
C LEU A 329 18.35 -7.54 -28.00
N ASP A 330 18.30 -8.86 -28.09
CA ASP A 330 17.57 -9.53 -29.15
C ASP A 330 16.06 -9.46 -28.87
N LYS A 331 15.31 -8.85 -29.80
CA LYS A 331 13.85 -8.66 -29.71
C LYS A 331 13.09 -9.98 -29.68
N CYS A 332 13.73 -11.07 -30.06
CA CYS A 332 13.21 -12.42 -29.99
C CYS A 332 13.39 -13.07 -28.61
N ILE A 333 14.14 -12.50 -27.67
CA ILE A 333 14.27 -13.12 -26.35
C ILE A 333 13.02 -12.92 -25.51
N ASP A 334 12.63 -13.96 -24.77
CA ASP A 334 11.48 -13.98 -23.89
C ASP A 334 11.91 -13.91 -22.41
N VAL A 335 13.10 -14.42 -22.08
CA VAL A 335 13.66 -14.46 -20.73
C VAL A 335 15.07 -13.88 -20.76
N GLY A 336 15.22 -12.70 -20.14
CA GLY A 336 16.50 -12.00 -20.02
C GLY A 336 17.37 -12.51 -18.86
N ALA A 337 18.29 -11.65 -18.42
CA ALA A 337 19.17 -11.93 -17.29
C ALA A 337 18.54 -11.46 -15.98
N ILE A 338 18.72 -12.23 -14.91
CA ILE A 338 18.49 -11.80 -13.53
C ILE A 338 19.37 -10.59 -13.23
N VAL A 339 18.81 -9.57 -12.59
CA VAL A 339 19.42 -8.25 -12.41
C VAL A 339 20.86 -8.23 -11.85
N ASP A 340 21.23 -9.18 -11.00
CA ASP A 340 22.52 -9.20 -10.30
C ASP A 340 22.88 -10.62 -9.81
N PRO A 341 24.18 -10.98 -9.70
CA PRO A 341 24.62 -12.26 -9.15
C PRO A 341 24.09 -12.57 -7.74
N VAL A 342 23.86 -11.56 -6.89
CA VAL A 342 23.29 -11.74 -5.55
C VAL A 342 21.86 -12.29 -5.64
N GLN A 343 21.05 -11.75 -6.56
CA GLN A 343 19.68 -12.21 -6.77
C GLN A 343 19.66 -13.61 -7.40
N LEU A 344 20.55 -13.88 -8.36
CA LEU A 344 20.69 -15.21 -8.96
C LEU A 344 21.05 -16.26 -7.89
N ALA A 345 21.97 -15.93 -6.99
CA ALA A 345 22.36 -16.81 -5.88
C ALA A 345 21.20 -17.05 -4.91
N GLN A 346 20.40 -16.03 -4.59
CA GLN A 346 19.22 -16.17 -3.74
C GLN A 346 18.18 -17.11 -4.36
N ILE A 347 17.84 -16.92 -5.65
CA ILE A 347 16.90 -17.79 -6.38
C ILE A 347 17.41 -19.23 -6.37
N THR A 348 18.68 -19.43 -6.74
CA THR A 348 19.32 -20.75 -6.80
C THR A 348 19.29 -21.44 -5.44
N LYS A 349 19.58 -20.69 -4.37
CA LYS A 349 19.54 -21.21 -2.99
C LYS A 349 18.13 -21.65 -2.60
N MET A 350 17.12 -20.80 -2.78
CA MET A 350 15.74 -21.12 -2.41
C MET A 350 15.21 -22.37 -3.15
N VAL A 351 15.54 -22.52 -4.44
CA VAL A 351 15.12 -23.69 -5.22
C VAL A 351 15.90 -24.95 -4.82
N SER A 352 17.21 -24.85 -4.60
CA SER A 352 18.04 -26.02 -4.23
C SER A 352 17.82 -26.53 -2.80
N GLU A 353 17.38 -25.66 -1.88
CA GLU A 353 17.01 -26.05 -0.51
C GLU A 353 15.59 -26.65 -0.41
N ASN A 354 14.78 -26.54 -1.47
CA ASN A 354 13.44 -27.11 -1.50
C ASN A 354 13.47 -28.64 -1.73
N THR A 355 12.73 -29.36 -0.89
CA THR A 355 12.65 -30.84 -0.92
C THR A 355 11.23 -31.35 -1.21
N GLU A 356 10.26 -30.45 -1.41
CA GLU A 356 8.87 -30.79 -1.68
C GLU A 356 8.52 -30.59 -3.16
N GLY A 357 7.59 -31.40 -3.66
CA GLY A 357 7.06 -31.27 -5.02
C GLY A 357 8.02 -31.75 -6.12
N ASP A 358 7.58 -31.55 -7.36
CA ASP A 358 8.32 -31.94 -8.56
C ASP A 358 8.79 -30.70 -9.32
N THR A 359 10.10 -30.55 -9.44
CA THR A 359 10.73 -29.45 -10.17
C THR A 359 10.86 -29.80 -11.66
N TYR A 360 10.34 -28.92 -12.51
CA TYR A 360 10.51 -28.94 -13.95
C TYR A 360 11.28 -27.68 -14.38
N HIS A 361 12.40 -27.87 -15.07
CA HIS A 361 13.08 -26.80 -15.79
C HIS A 361 12.72 -26.91 -17.27
N ALA A 362 12.48 -25.77 -17.92
CA ALA A 362 12.28 -25.74 -19.36
C ALA A 362 13.46 -26.39 -20.10
N ALA A 363 13.16 -27.10 -21.18
CA ALA A 363 14.17 -27.69 -22.06
C ALA A 363 14.78 -26.60 -22.96
N CYS A 364 15.68 -25.79 -22.39
CA CYS A 364 16.32 -24.67 -23.07
C CYS A 364 17.85 -24.73 -22.98
N GLU A 365 18.53 -24.23 -24.01
CA GLU A 365 19.97 -23.97 -23.93
C GLU A 365 20.21 -22.74 -23.08
N MET A 366 21.00 -22.88 -22.02
CA MET A 366 21.36 -21.77 -21.14
C MET A 366 22.53 -21.00 -21.74
N PRO A 367 22.47 -19.65 -21.82
CA PRO A 367 23.60 -18.85 -22.25
C PRO A 367 24.83 -19.06 -21.36
N GLU A 368 26.02 -19.03 -21.96
CA GLU A 368 27.28 -19.06 -21.21
C GLU A 368 27.60 -17.67 -20.63
N GLY A 369 27.91 -17.62 -19.33
CA GLY A 369 28.19 -16.36 -18.63
C GLY A 369 26.93 -15.54 -18.34
N GLY A 370 27.11 -14.36 -17.72
CA GLY A 370 25.98 -13.52 -17.28
C GLY A 370 25.14 -14.14 -16.17
N CYS A 371 23.99 -13.53 -15.88
CA CYS A 371 23.10 -13.91 -14.80
C CYS A 371 21.81 -14.57 -15.32
N PHE A 372 21.88 -15.75 -15.93
CA PHE A 372 20.69 -16.42 -16.45
C PHE A 372 20.18 -17.52 -15.51
N TYR A 373 18.85 -17.66 -15.38
CA TYR A 373 18.20 -18.73 -14.63
C TYR A 373 17.07 -19.35 -15.46
N PRO A 374 16.95 -20.69 -15.53
CA PRO A 374 15.96 -21.33 -16.38
C PRO A 374 14.53 -21.11 -15.85
N PRO A 375 13.53 -20.95 -16.74
CA PRO A 375 12.13 -21.07 -16.39
C PRO A 375 11.85 -22.35 -15.60
N THR A 376 11.31 -22.18 -14.40
CA THR A 376 11.16 -23.27 -13.44
C THR A 376 9.73 -23.36 -12.93
N LEU A 377 9.16 -24.55 -12.96
CA LEU A 377 7.85 -24.86 -12.40
C LEU A 377 8.02 -25.93 -11.32
N ILE A 378 7.49 -25.69 -10.12
CA ILE A 378 7.49 -26.65 -9.02
C ILE A 378 6.04 -27.02 -8.70
N THR A 379 5.62 -28.23 -9.08
CA THR A 379 4.26 -28.74 -8.88
C THR A 379 4.16 -29.62 -7.64
N GLY A 380 2.93 -29.90 -7.17
CA GLY A 380 2.70 -30.85 -6.08
C GLY A 380 3.10 -30.33 -4.70
N LEU A 381 3.26 -29.01 -4.56
CA LEU A 381 3.58 -28.40 -3.28
C LEU A 381 2.38 -28.44 -2.33
N SER A 382 2.65 -28.70 -1.05
CA SER A 382 1.67 -28.46 0.00
C SER A 382 1.34 -26.96 0.07
N PRO A 383 0.09 -26.56 0.36
CA PRO A 383 -0.25 -25.18 0.65
C PRO A 383 0.59 -24.50 1.75
N SER A 384 1.17 -25.28 2.66
CA SER A 384 2.04 -24.81 3.75
C SER A 384 3.52 -24.81 3.40
N ALA A 385 3.92 -25.27 2.21
CA ALA A 385 5.32 -25.31 1.79
C ALA A 385 5.93 -23.90 1.80
N THR A 386 7.20 -23.77 2.18
CA THR A 386 7.90 -22.47 2.24
C THR A 386 7.79 -21.72 0.91
N LEU A 387 7.95 -22.41 -0.23
CA LEU A 387 7.88 -21.79 -1.56
C LEU A 387 6.47 -21.33 -1.97
N MET A 388 5.42 -21.77 -1.26
CA MET A 388 4.04 -21.28 -1.43
C MET A 388 3.75 -20.03 -0.58
N GLN A 389 4.61 -19.73 0.40
CA GLN A 389 4.43 -18.66 1.39
C GLN A 389 5.42 -17.52 1.22
N GLU A 390 6.67 -17.82 0.86
CA GLU A 390 7.76 -16.87 0.70
C GLU A 390 7.98 -16.46 -0.76
N GLU A 391 8.36 -15.20 -0.97
CA GLU A 391 8.68 -14.65 -2.28
C GLU A 391 10.06 -15.12 -2.75
N ILE A 392 10.12 -15.72 -3.95
CA ILE A 392 11.38 -16.14 -4.60
C ILE A 392 11.98 -15.00 -5.42
N PHE A 393 11.13 -14.20 -6.06
CA PHE A 393 11.50 -13.07 -6.91
C PHE A 393 12.48 -13.43 -8.05
N GLY A 394 12.10 -14.46 -8.81
CA GLY A 394 12.84 -15.02 -9.93
C GLY A 394 11.90 -15.85 -10.81
N PRO A 395 12.38 -16.46 -11.91
CA PRO A 395 11.54 -17.08 -12.93
C PRO A 395 11.06 -18.48 -12.50
N VAL A 396 10.49 -18.55 -11.30
CA VAL A 396 10.07 -19.76 -10.59
C VAL A 396 8.60 -19.66 -10.23
N LEU A 397 7.83 -20.63 -10.70
CA LEU A 397 6.40 -20.77 -10.44
C LEU A 397 6.16 -21.92 -9.48
N CYS A 398 5.43 -21.66 -8.40
CA CYS A 398 5.06 -22.66 -7.40
C CYS A 398 3.58 -23.01 -7.57
N ALA A 399 3.25 -24.30 -7.67
CA ALA A 399 1.91 -24.74 -7.98
C ALA A 399 1.35 -25.74 -6.96
N THR A 400 0.08 -25.56 -6.62
CA THR A 400 -0.75 -26.54 -5.88
C THR A 400 -2.14 -26.62 -6.52
N THR A 401 -2.94 -27.58 -6.07
CA THR A 401 -4.30 -27.79 -6.57
C THR A 401 -5.37 -27.41 -5.56
N PHE A 402 -6.61 -27.29 -6.02
CA PHE A 402 -7.81 -27.15 -5.18
C PHE A 402 -9.00 -27.90 -5.79
N ARG A 403 -10.01 -28.21 -4.96
CA ARG A 403 -11.23 -28.93 -5.37
C ARG A 403 -12.40 -28.01 -5.64
N THR A 404 -12.56 -26.98 -4.82
CA THR A 404 -13.74 -26.11 -4.82
C THR A 404 -13.36 -24.64 -4.88
N PRO A 405 -14.23 -23.75 -5.38
CA PRO A 405 -14.00 -22.31 -5.34
C PRO A 405 -13.76 -21.75 -3.93
N ALA A 406 -14.46 -22.30 -2.92
CA ALA A 406 -14.24 -21.91 -1.53
C ALA A 406 -12.83 -22.28 -1.04
N GLU A 407 -12.34 -23.45 -1.41
CA GLU A 407 -10.97 -23.86 -1.12
C GLU A 407 -9.95 -22.99 -1.86
N ALA A 408 -10.19 -22.66 -3.14
CA ALA A 408 -9.31 -21.74 -3.89
C ALA A 408 -9.13 -20.40 -3.16
N VAL A 409 -10.23 -19.80 -2.70
CA VAL A 409 -10.21 -18.56 -1.90
C VAL A 409 -9.44 -18.75 -0.59
N GLN A 410 -9.67 -19.86 0.12
CA GLN A 410 -8.94 -20.14 1.36
C GLN A 410 -7.44 -20.26 1.13
N LEU A 411 -7.03 -21.00 0.09
CA LEU A 411 -5.62 -21.18 -0.26
C LEU A 411 -4.98 -19.87 -0.70
N ALA A 412 -5.63 -19.12 -1.60
CA ALA A 412 -5.17 -17.83 -2.09
C ALA A 412 -4.93 -16.83 -0.95
N ASN A 413 -5.84 -16.76 0.01
CA ASN A 413 -5.76 -15.85 1.15
C ASN A 413 -4.85 -16.35 2.29
N ASN A 414 -4.39 -17.61 2.24
CA ASN A 414 -3.48 -18.19 3.21
C ASN A 414 -2.04 -17.76 2.92
N THR A 415 -1.77 -16.48 3.17
CA THR A 415 -0.47 -15.82 3.10
C THR A 415 -0.55 -14.54 3.95
N ARG A 416 0.61 -14.04 4.39
CA ARG A 416 0.72 -12.73 5.06
C ARG A 416 0.50 -11.53 4.11
N TYR A 417 0.59 -11.78 2.81
CA TYR A 417 0.50 -10.76 1.76
C TYR A 417 -0.95 -10.50 1.32
N GLY A 418 -1.11 -9.47 0.49
CA GLY A 418 -2.35 -9.10 -0.16
C GLY A 418 -2.14 -7.99 -1.20
N LEU A 419 -1.35 -8.25 -2.23
CA LEU A 419 -1.02 -7.26 -3.26
C LEU A 419 -1.94 -7.38 -4.48
N ALA A 420 -1.75 -8.42 -5.29
CA ALA A 420 -2.55 -8.68 -6.47
C ALA A 420 -3.02 -10.15 -6.50
N ALA A 421 -4.02 -10.44 -7.32
CA ALA A 421 -4.48 -11.79 -7.61
C ALA A 421 -5.07 -11.89 -9.02
N THR A 422 -5.09 -13.10 -9.55
CA THR A 422 -5.64 -13.38 -10.88
C THR A 422 -6.65 -14.53 -10.80
N VAL A 423 -7.77 -14.40 -11.51
CA VAL A 423 -8.85 -15.39 -11.59
C VAL A 423 -9.15 -15.72 -13.05
N TRP A 424 -9.09 -17.00 -13.41
CA TRP A 424 -9.46 -17.51 -14.73
C TRP A 424 -10.67 -18.42 -14.65
N SER A 425 -11.76 -18.04 -15.33
CA SER A 425 -13.03 -18.74 -15.42
C SER A 425 -13.85 -18.14 -16.57
N GLU A 426 -14.43 -18.96 -17.44
CA GLU A 426 -15.35 -18.47 -18.48
C GLU A 426 -16.75 -18.18 -17.92
N ASN A 427 -17.07 -18.67 -16.72
CA ASN A 427 -18.30 -18.34 -16.04
C ASN A 427 -18.24 -16.97 -15.34
N VAL A 428 -19.09 -16.04 -15.81
CA VAL A 428 -19.21 -14.69 -15.24
C VAL A 428 -19.56 -14.68 -13.75
N ASN A 429 -20.40 -15.60 -13.28
CA ASN A 429 -20.80 -15.64 -11.87
C ASN A 429 -19.62 -16.08 -11.01
N LEU A 430 -18.91 -17.14 -11.42
CA LEU A 430 -17.80 -17.68 -10.66
C LEU A 430 -16.66 -16.65 -10.54
N ALA A 431 -16.27 -16.04 -11.66
CA ALA A 431 -15.20 -15.04 -11.68
C ALA A 431 -15.52 -13.83 -10.78
N LEU A 432 -16.73 -13.26 -10.92
CA LEU A 432 -17.14 -12.07 -10.16
C LEU A 432 -17.55 -12.39 -8.70
N ASP A 433 -17.86 -13.65 -8.37
CA ASP A 433 -18.09 -14.10 -7.00
C ASP A 433 -16.77 -14.32 -6.24
N VAL A 434 -15.73 -14.84 -6.92
CA VAL A 434 -14.42 -15.10 -6.33
C VAL A 434 -13.61 -13.82 -6.15
N ALA A 435 -13.59 -12.93 -7.14
CA ALA A 435 -12.77 -11.71 -7.13
C ALA A 435 -12.89 -10.87 -5.82
N PRO A 436 -14.09 -10.53 -5.31
CA PRO A 436 -14.21 -9.76 -4.06
C PRO A 436 -13.79 -10.53 -2.81
N LYS A 437 -13.74 -11.88 -2.86
CA LYS A 437 -13.35 -12.72 -1.71
C LYS A 437 -11.84 -12.83 -1.54
N LEU A 438 -11.06 -12.45 -2.54
CA LEU A 438 -9.60 -12.45 -2.49
C LEU A 438 -9.10 -11.25 -1.70
N VAL A 439 -8.17 -11.47 -0.78
CA VAL A 439 -7.52 -10.41 -0.01
C VAL A 439 -6.34 -9.90 -0.82
N ALA A 440 -6.62 -8.91 -1.66
CA ALA A 440 -5.66 -8.24 -2.54
C ALA A 440 -6.13 -6.81 -2.82
N GLY A 441 -5.22 -5.90 -3.13
CA GLY A 441 -5.62 -4.56 -3.61
C GLY A 441 -5.91 -4.53 -5.11
N VAL A 442 -5.48 -5.52 -5.88
CA VAL A 442 -5.82 -5.67 -7.31
C VAL A 442 -6.24 -7.10 -7.63
N VAL A 443 -7.29 -7.25 -8.43
CA VAL A 443 -7.73 -8.55 -8.96
C VAL A 443 -7.95 -8.43 -10.47
N TRP A 444 -7.35 -9.32 -11.24
CA TRP A 444 -7.58 -9.41 -12.68
C TRP A 444 -8.43 -10.64 -13.02
N VAL A 445 -9.51 -10.43 -13.78
CA VAL A 445 -10.37 -11.51 -14.30
C VAL A 445 -10.00 -11.80 -15.74
N ASN A 446 -9.63 -13.05 -16.03
CA ASN A 446 -9.20 -13.56 -17.34
C ASN A 446 -8.10 -12.71 -18.00
N ALA A 447 -7.24 -12.12 -17.18
CA ALA A 447 -6.08 -11.33 -17.54
C ALA A 447 -5.13 -11.26 -16.34
N THR A 448 -3.95 -10.67 -16.49
CA THR A 448 -2.99 -10.46 -15.40
C THR A 448 -2.04 -9.33 -15.76
N ASN A 449 -1.40 -8.71 -14.76
CA ASN A 449 -0.41 -7.64 -14.95
C ASN A 449 -0.92 -6.48 -15.83
N LEU A 450 -2.22 -6.17 -15.75
CA LEU A 450 -2.78 -4.99 -16.41
C LEU A 450 -2.54 -3.77 -15.54
N PHE A 451 -1.95 -2.73 -16.14
CA PHE A 451 -1.65 -1.46 -15.49
C PHE A 451 -2.15 -0.29 -16.36
N ASP A 452 -2.71 0.73 -15.72
CA ASP A 452 -2.91 2.04 -16.31
C ASP A 452 -2.76 3.11 -15.23
N ALA A 453 -2.33 4.31 -15.62
CA ALA A 453 -2.17 5.42 -14.69
C ALA A 453 -3.48 5.82 -13.98
N ALA A 454 -4.65 5.49 -14.55
CA ALA A 454 -5.96 5.76 -13.95
C ALA A 454 -6.43 4.71 -12.94
N ALA A 455 -5.83 3.52 -12.95
CA ALA A 455 -6.24 2.41 -12.11
C ALA A 455 -5.33 2.34 -10.87
N PRO A 456 -5.87 2.52 -9.65
CA PRO A 456 -5.05 2.47 -8.45
C PRO A 456 -4.52 1.05 -8.19
N PHE A 457 -3.27 0.96 -7.78
CA PHE A 457 -2.58 -0.26 -7.40
C PHE A 457 -2.02 -0.09 -5.98
N GLY A 458 -2.10 -1.13 -5.16
CA GLY A 458 -1.33 -1.19 -3.91
C GLY A 458 -1.76 -2.31 -2.97
N GLY A 459 -1.01 -2.52 -1.90
CA GLY A 459 -1.18 -3.67 -1.01
C GLY A 459 -2.17 -3.48 0.16
N VAL A 460 -2.54 -4.62 0.76
CA VAL A 460 -3.07 -4.74 2.13
C VAL A 460 -2.22 -5.75 2.93
N ARG A 461 -2.45 -5.86 4.24
CA ARG A 461 -1.65 -6.70 5.16
C ARG A 461 -0.16 -6.36 5.08
N GLU A 462 0.72 -7.37 5.00
CA GLU A 462 2.16 -7.15 4.92
C GLU A 462 2.65 -6.74 3.52
N SER A 463 1.76 -6.65 2.52
CA SER A 463 2.09 -6.03 1.23
C SER A 463 2.12 -4.49 1.30
N GLY A 464 1.85 -3.91 2.47
CA GLY A 464 1.95 -2.48 2.73
C GLY A 464 0.60 -1.77 2.68
N PHE A 465 0.65 -0.47 2.43
CA PHE A 465 -0.53 0.41 2.46
C PHE A 465 -0.30 1.70 1.66
N GLY A 466 -1.42 2.29 1.23
CA GLY A 466 -1.47 3.36 0.25
C GLY A 466 -1.83 2.81 -1.14
N ARG A 467 -2.05 3.71 -2.09
CA ARG A 467 -2.31 3.36 -3.48
C ARG A 467 -1.52 4.29 -4.39
N GLU A 468 -1.09 3.77 -5.52
CA GLU A 468 -0.44 4.50 -6.60
C GLU A 468 -1.31 4.46 -7.85
N GLY A 469 -1.42 5.58 -8.57
CA GLY A 469 -2.34 5.72 -9.71
C GLY A 469 -3.77 6.15 -9.31
N GLY A 470 -4.53 6.60 -10.31
CA GLY A 470 -5.90 7.06 -10.14
C GLY A 470 -6.04 8.34 -9.32
N TRP A 471 -7.28 8.68 -8.96
CA TRP A 471 -7.57 9.78 -8.03
C TRP A 471 -7.22 9.38 -6.59
N GLU A 472 -7.34 8.09 -6.31
CA GLU A 472 -7.09 7.46 -5.01
C GLU A 472 -5.64 7.70 -4.57
N GLY A 473 -4.67 7.52 -5.47
CA GLY A 473 -3.26 7.73 -5.17
C GLY A 473 -2.87 9.19 -4.89
N LEU A 474 -3.65 10.17 -5.38
CA LEU A 474 -3.37 11.60 -5.16
C LEU A 474 -3.58 12.02 -3.70
N THR A 475 -4.48 11.35 -2.99
CA THR A 475 -4.78 11.63 -1.58
C THR A 475 -3.54 11.43 -0.71
N ALA A 476 -2.68 10.46 -1.05
CA ALA A 476 -1.45 10.15 -0.34
C ALA A 476 -0.35 11.22 -0.52
N TYR A 477 -0.54 12.16 -1.46
CA TYR A 477 0.39 13.26 -1.78
C TYR A 477 -0.15 14.65 -1.39
N THR A 478 -1.25 14.69 -0.65
CA THR A 478 -1.90 15.93 -0.21
C THR A 478 -2.25 15.90 1.27
N LYS A 479 -2.50 17.06 1.85
CA LYS A 479 -3.07 17.26 3.19
C LYS A 479 -4.21 18.28 3.15
N PRO A 480 -5.10 18.30 4.16
CA PRO A 480 -6.07 19.37 4.30
C PRO A 480 -5.38 20.73 4.50
N LYS A 481 -5.95 21.83 3.96
CA LYS A 481 -5.46 23.21 4.15
C LYS A 481 -5.58 23.74 5.60
N ALA A 482 -6.18 22.97 6.51
CA ALA A 482 -6.46 23.39 7.88
C ALA A 482 -5.18 23.50 8.73
N LYS A 483 -5.07 24.58 9.52
CA LYS A 483 -3.97 24.77 10.46
C LYS A 483 -4.12 23.85 11.66
N ARG A 484 -3.09 23.04 11.91
CA ARG A 484 -2.96 22.21 13.12
C ARG A 484 -2.24 22.97 14.23
N LYS A 485 -2.66 22.79 15.49
CA LYS A 485 -2.02 23.35 16.70
C LYS A 485 -1.57 22.21 17.61
N ALA A 486 -0.65 22.46 18.53
CA ALA A 486 -0.32 21.48 19.56
C ALA A 486 -1.57 21.15 20.40
N LEU A 487 -1.82 19.86 20.63
CA LEU A 487 -2.92 19.37 21.44
C LEU A 487 -2.54 19.47 22.93
N ALA A 488 -3.42 20.07 23.73
CA ALA A 488 -3.23 20.09 25.18
C ALA A 488 -3.71 18.76 25.77
N LYS A 489 -2.87 18.13 26.60
CA LYS A 489 -3.27 16.94 27.35
C LYS A 489 -4.41 17.29 28.31
N ILE A 490 -5.46 16.48 28.33
CA ILE A 490 -6.59 16.64 29.24
C ILE A 490 -6.42 15.65 30.39
N GLU A 491 -6.19 16.18 31.60
CA GLU A 491 -6.05 15.35 32.79
C GLU A 491 -7.42 15.05 33.43
N PRO A 492 -7.64 13.83 33.92
CA PRO A 492 -8.83 13.51 34.72
C PRO A 492 -8.88 14.36 35.99
N PHE A 493 -10.08 14.78 36.39
CA PHE A 493 -10.25 15.43 37.69
C PHE A 493 -9.93 14.47 38.84
N THR A 494 -9.40 15.03 39.92
CA THR A 494 -9.08 14.30 41.16
C THR A 494 -10.06 14.66 42.26
N GLY A 495 -10.25 13.75 43.21
CA GLY A 495 -11.14 13.95 44.34
C GLY A 495 -10.93 12.88 45.42
N ASN A 496 -11.88 12.80 46.36
CA ASN A 496 -11.91 11.78 47.40
C ASN A 496 -13.30 11.14 47.47
N ASP A 497 -13.41 9.97 48.09
CA ASP A 497 -14.68 9.24 48.22
C ASP A 497 -15.59 9.84 49.32
N ALA A 498 -15.31 11.04 49.83
CA ALA A 498 -16.10 11.63 50.91
C ALA A 498 -17.52 11.97 50.43
N GLY A 499 -18.54 11.32 51.01
CA GLY A 499 -19.93 11.48 50.60
C GLY A 499 -20.30 10.69 49.34
N ALA A 500 -19.50 9.70 48.94
CA ALA A 500 -19.86 8.78 47.87
C ALA A 500 -21.16 8.04 48.19
N ASP A 501 -22.00 7.88 47.17
CA ASP A 501 -23.23 7.09 47.23
C ASP A 501 -22.89 5.64 47.64
N PRO A 502 -23.60 5.04 48.62
CA PRO A 502 -23.34 3.66 49.03
C PRO A 502 -23.64 2.62 47.93
N ILE A 503 -24.36 3.00 46.87
CA ILE A 503 -24.68 2.11 45.76
C ILE A 503 -23.49 2.00 44.80
N ASP A 504 -23.04 0.76 44.55
CA ASP A 504 -22.02 0.44 43.56
C ASP A 504 -22.52 0.79 42.14
N ARG A 505 -21.88 1.81 41.55
CA ARG A 505 -22.12 2.29 40.18
C ARG A 505 -20.90 2.05 39.30
N THR A 506 -20.18 0.94 39.53
CA THR A 506 -19.01 0.58 38.72
C THR A 506 -19.45 0.16 37.32
N ALA A 507 -19.10 0.99 36.35
CA ALA A 507 -19.30 0.73 34.94
C ALA A 507 -18.37 -0.39 34.45
N LYS A 508 -18.87 -1.18 33.49
CA LYS A 508 -18.21 -2.34 32.91
C LYS A 508 -17.73 -2.05 31.48
N LEU A 509 -16.90 -2.94 30.95
CA LEU A 509 -16.54 -2.97 29.54
C LEU A 509 -17.73 -3.48 28.71
N TYR A 510 -17.73 -3.27 27.40
CA TYR A 510 -18.69 -3.87 26.47
C TYR A 510 -17.95 -4.72 25.45
N ILE A 511 -18.11 -6.03 25.53
CA ILE A 511 -17.40 -6.98 24.68
C ILE A 511 -18.39 -8.04 24.21
N ASN A 512 -18.44 -8.27 22.91
CA ASN A 512 -19.28 -9.30 22.29
C ASN A 512 -20.78 -9.16 22.66
N GLY A 513 -21.34 -7.96 22.52
CA GLY A 513 -22.78 -7.72 22.69
C GLY A 513 -23.26 -7.78 24.14
N LYS A 514 -22.36 -7.69 25.12
CA LYS A 514 -22.70 -7.73 26.55
C LYS A 514 -21.70 -6.97 27.40
N GLN A 515 -22.14 -6.54 28.58
CA GLN A 515 -21.25 -6.00 29.59
C GLN A 515 -20.29 -7.07 30.16
N ALA A 516 -19.02 -6.71 30.32
CA ALA A 516 -17.97 -7.59 30.81
C ALA A 516 -17.15 -6.93 31.92
N ARG A 517 -16.81 -7.69 32.96
CA ARG A 517 -15.86 -7.23 33.99
C ARG A 517 -14.46 -7.12 33.37
N PRO A 518 -13.62 -6.17 33.81
CA PRO A 518 -12.23 -6.13 33.38
C PRO A 518 -11.53 -7.37 33.90
N ASP A 519 -10.72 -8.00 33.06
CA ASP A 519 -9.93 -9.18 33.44
C ASP A 519 -9.04 -8.91 34.66
N SER A 520 -8.53 -7.68 34.77
CA SER A 520 -7.71 -7.23 35.91
C SER A 520 -8.47 -7.20 37.25
N GLY A 521 -9.79 -7.10 37.22
CA GLY A 521 -10.64 -6.86 38.40
C GLY A 521 -10.55 -5.44 38.98
N TYR A 522 -9.72 -4.55 38.42
CA TYR A 522 -9.55 -3.20 38.93
C TYR A 522 -10.55 -2.20 38.32
N SER A 523 -10.94 -1.23 39.13
CA SER A 523 -11.68 -0.04 38.72
C SER A 523 -11.02 1.23 39.23
N LYS A 524 -11.37 2.38 38.63
CA LYS A 524 -10.89 3.70 39.02
C LYS A 524 -12.07 4.66 39.17
N ALA A 525 -12.05 5.46 40.23
CA ALA A 525 -13.03 6.51 40.45
C ALA A 525 -12.88 7.64 39.42
N ILE A 526 -14.02 8.12 38.90
CA ILE A 526 -14.12 9.30 38.04
C ILE A 526 -14.74 10.43 38.86
N PHE A 527 -14.11 11.60 38.79
CA PHE A 527 -14.52 12.78 39.55
C PHE A 527 -14.98 13.90 38.62
N SER A 528 -15.86 14.76 39.13
CA SER A 528 -16.20 16.03 38.50
C SER A 528 -15.13 17.09 38.78
N LYS A 529 -15.22 18.23 38.08
CA LYS A 529 -14.41 19.43 38.32
C LYS A 529 -14.45 19.93 39.78
N LYS A 530 -15.49 19.61 40.53
CA LYS A 530 -15.66 19.96 41.95
C LYS A 530 -15.22 18.84 42.90
N SER A 531 -14.43 17.88 42.41
CA SER A 531 -13.90 16.73 43.16
C SER A 531 -14.96 15.77 43.72
N ALA A 532 -16.23 15.90 43.31
CA ALA A 532 -17.27 14.94 43.66
C ALA A 532 -17.17 13.68 42.78
N LYS A 533 -17.25 12.49 43.39
CA LYS A 533 -17.25 11.21 42.68
C LYS A 533 -18.51 11.04 41.83
N LEU A 534 -18.33 10.71 40.55
CA LEU A 534 -19.40 10.50 39.58
C LEU A 534 -19.72 9.02 39.35
N GLY A 535 -18.74 8.14 39.58
CA GLY A 535 -18.83 6.69 39.42
C GLY A 535 -17.44 6.06 39.38
N ASP A 536 -17.38 4.76 39.16
CA ASP A 536 -16.13 4.02 38.94
C ASP A 536 -16.16 3.41 37.53
N ILE A 537 -15.01 3.37 36.86
CA ILE A 537 -14.85 2.69 35.57
C ILE A 537 -13.92 1.51 35.67
N SER A 538 -14.14 0.52 34.81
CA SER A 538 -13.27 -0.64 34.69
C SER A 538 -11.91 -0.25 34.08
N LEU A 539 -10.82 -0.84 34.55
CA LEU A 539 -9.49 -0.68 33.94
C LEU A 539 -9.17 -1.89 33.06
N ALA A 540 -9.42 -1.74 31.76
CA ALA A 540 -9.11 -2.76 30.78
C ALA A 540 -7.60 -3.04 30.74
N ASN A 541 -7.25 -4.28 30.41
CA ASN A 541 -5.86 -4.71 30.21
C ASN A 541 -5.69 -5.37 28.82
N ARG A 542 -4.52 -5.94 28.56
CA ARG A 542 -4.22 -6.68 27.32
C ARG A 542 -5.17 -7.87 27.07
N LYS A 543 -5.66 -8.56 28.11
CA LYS A 543 -6.60 -9.67 27.97
C LYS A 543 -7.98 -9.20 27.54
N ASP A 544 -8.42 -8.04 28.01
CA ASP A 544 -9.66 -7.42 27.53
C ASP A 544 -9.56 -7.04 26.05
N ILE A 545 -8.44 -6.46 25.61
CA ILE A 545 -8.17 -6.22 24.17
C ILE A 545 -8.27 -7.53 23.38
N ARG A 546 -7.60 -8.59 23.83
CA ARG A 546 -7.66 -9.90 23.15
C ARG A 546 -9.10 -10.41 23.02
N ASN A 547 -9.88 -10.37 24.10
CA ASN A 547 -11.27 -10.81 24.09
C ASN A 547 -12.14 -9.97 23.13
N ALA A 548 -11.89 -8.66 23.07
CA ALA A 548 -12.57 -7.76 22.13
C ALA A 548 -12.21 -8.04 20.67
N VAL A 549 -10.93 -8.34 20.38
CA VAL A 549 -10.51 -8.73 19.03
C VAL A 549 -11.07 -10.09 18.63
N GLU A 550 -11.06 -11.08 19.53
CA GLU A 550 -11.72 -12.38 19.31
C GLU A 550 -13.21 -12.20 18.97
N ALA A 551 -13.90 -11.30 19.67
CA ALA A 551 -15.30 -10.94 19.38
C ALA A 551 -15.46 -10.26 18.01
N ALA A 552 -14.59 -9.29 17.69
CA ALA A 552 -14.60 -8.61 16.39
C ALA A 552 -14.33 -9.56 15.22
N GLN A 553 -13.50 -10.58 15.40
CA GLN A 553 -13.28 -11.62 14.40
C GLN A 553 -14.46 -12.60 14.28
N ALA A 554 -15.11 -12.94 15.39
CA ALA A 554 -16.36 -13.71 15.35
C ALA A 554 -17.47 -12.97 14.58
N ALA A 555 -17.44 -11.63 14.60
CA ALA A 555 -18.36 -10.74 13.90
C ALA A 555 -17.97 -10.41 12.44
N LYS A 556 -17.01 -11.12 11.82
CA LYS A 556 -16.53 -10.85 10.45
C LYS A 556 -17.62 -10.84 9.35
N ASN A 557 -18.78 -11.45 9.61
CA ASN A 557 -19.90 -11.41 8.67
C ASN A 557 -20.53 -10.01 8.54
N TRP A 558 -20.32 -9.11 9.52
CA TRP A 558 -20.69 -7.70 9.41
C TRP A 558 -20.08 -7.04 8.18
N SER A 559 -18.83 -7.34 7.87
CA SER A 559 -18.10 -6.85 6.68
C SER A 559 -18.68 -7.33 5.35
N LYS A 560 -19.62 -8.28 5.37
CA LYS A 560 -20.32 -8.80 4.19
C LYS A 560 -21.78 -8.35 4.11
N THR A 561 -22.24 -7.55 5.06
CA THR A 561 -23.62 -7.04 5.06
C THR A 561 -23.79 -5.98 3.97
N THR A 562 -25.03 -5.74 3.54
CA THR A 562 -25.36 -4.64 2.65
C THR A 562 -25.18 -3.30 3.36
N GLY A 563 -24.81 -2.24 2.64
CA GLY A 563 -24.79 -0.88 3.19
C GLY A 563 -26.13 -0.46 3.80
N HIS A 564 -27.25 -0.87 3.20
CA HIS A 564 -28.60 -0.59 3.71
C HIS A 564 -28.83 -1.11 5.13
N LEU A 565 -28.46 -2.37 5.41
CA LEU A 565 -28.55 -2.94 6.76
C LEU A 565 -27.72 -2.12 7.76
N ARG A 566 -26.49 -1.74 7.38
CA ARG A 566 -25.61 -0.95 8.25
C ARG A 566 -26.19 0.45 8.50
N ALA A 567 -26.80 1.06 7.49
CA ALA A 567 -27.51 2.32 7.60
C ALA A 567 -28.66 2.22 8.62
N GLN A 568 -29.50 1.17 8.55
CA GLN A 568 -30.60 0.96 9.50
C GLN A 568 -30.11 0.88 10.95
N ILE A 569 -29.06 0.09 11.22
CA ILE A 569 -28.49 -0.01 12.56
C ILE A 569 -27.94 1.34 13.03
N LEU A 570 -27.26 2.10 12.17
CA LEU A 570 -26.76 3.44 12.52
C LEU A 570 -27.90 4.43 12.80
N TYR A 571 -29.01 4.36 12.04
CA TYR A 571 -30.21 5.15 12.32
C TYR A 571 -30.81 4.79 13.68
N TYR A 572 -30.90 3.51 14.05
CA TYR A 572 -31.38 3.09 15.37
C TYR A 572 -30.49 3.60 16.51
N ILE A 573 -29.16 3.60 16.32
CA ILE A 573 -28.24 4.19 17.31
C ILE A 573 -28.54 5.69 17.47
N ALA A 574 -28.78 6.42 16.38
CA ALA A 574 -29.13 7.84 16.43
C ALA A 574 -30.48 8.07 17.13
N GLU A 575 -31.51 7.29 16.80
CA GLU A 575 -32.84 7.37 17.42
C GLU A 575 -32.78 7.09 18.92
N ASN A 576 -32.09 6.03 19.31
CA ASN A 576 -31.97 5.62 20.71
C ASN A 576 -31.06 6.56 21.53
N LEU A 577 -30.04 7.16 20.91
CA LEU A 577 -29.26 8.25 21.52
C LEU A 577 -30.13 9.51 21.68
N SER A 578 -30.95 9.84 20.68
CA SER A 578 -31.84 11.01 20.71
C SER A 578 -32.87 10.89 21.85
N ALA A 579 -33.43 9.70 22.04
CA ALA A 579 -34.35 9.39 23.13
C ALA A 579 -33.74 9.62 24.52
N ARG A 580 -32.41 9.59 24.64
CA ARG A 580 -31.65 9.81 25.89
C ARG A 580 -30.80 11.09 25.86
N ALA A 581 -31.03 12.01 24.91
CA ALA A 581 -30.14 13.15 24.67
C ALA A 581 -29.86 14.00 25.93
N ASP A 582 -30.89 14.33 26.71
CA ASP A 582 -30.75 15.13 27.93
C ASP A 582 -29.94 14.42 29.03
N GLU A 583 -29.98 13.08 29.07
CA GLU A 583 -29.21 12.27 30.01
C GLU A 583 -27.71 12.35 29.66
N PHE A 584 -27.37 12.13 28.39
CA PHE A 584 -26.00 12.21 27.89
C PHE A 584 -25.43 13.62 28.05
N ALA A 585 -26.21 14.65 27.74
CA ALA A 585 -25.78 16.04 27.90
C ALA A 585 -25.41 16.36 29.36
N LYS A 586 -26.25 15.94 30.32
CA LYS A 586 -25.96 16.11 31.75
C LYS A 586 -24.74 15.32 32.19
N ARG A 587 -24.53 14.10 31.66
CA ARG A 587 -23.35 13.28 31.96
C ARG A 587 -22.07 13.97 31.50
N ILE A 588 -22.05 14.48 30.27
CA ILE A 588 -20.90 15.20 29.70
C ILE A 588 -20.60 16.45 30.53
N ASP A 589 -21.60 17.27 30.84
CA ASP A 589 -21.42 18.49 31.65
C ASP A 589 -20.92 18.15 33.07
N ALA A 590 -21.38 17.06 33.66
CA ALA A 590 -20.92 16.62 34.98
C ALA A 590 -19.45 16.18 34.98
N MET A 591 -19.02 15.45 33.95
CA MET A 591 -17.64 14.98 33.81
C MET A 591 -16.66 16.09 33.45
N THR A 592 -17.01 16.93 32.47
CA THR A 592 -16.13 17.97 31.92
C THR A 592 -16.16 19.27 32.75
N GLY A 593 -17.24 19.51 33.49
CA GLY A 593 -17.50 20.77 34.18
C GLY A 593 -17.83 21.94 33.25
N ASN A 594 -18.07 21.67 31.97
CA ASN A 594 -18.50 22.65 30.96
C ASN A 594 -20.03 22.63 30.82
N ARG A 595 -20.56 23.48 29.93
CA ARG A 595 -21.99 23.55 29.57
C ARG A 595 -22.17 23.31 28.07
N THR A 596 -21.49 22.30 27.56
CA THR A 596 -21.38 21.98 26.13
C THR A 596 -22.02 20.64 25.78
N GLY A 597 -22.46 19.86 26.77
CA GLY A 597 -22.97 18.51 26.57
C GLY A 597 -24.16 18.45 25.61
N LYS A 598 -25.05 19.45 25.62
CA LYS A 598 -26.16 19.51 24.66
C LYS A 598 -25.67 19.63 23.22
N THR A 599 -24.70 20.52 22.97
CA THR A 599 -24.10 20.72 21.64
C THR A 599 -23.37 19.46 21.19
N GLU A 600 -22.57 18.85 22.07
CA GLU A 600 -21.84 17.63 21.71
C GLU A 600 -22.77 16.45 21.39
N VAL A 601 -23.89 16.30 22.12
CA VAL A 601 -24.92 15.29 21.80
C VAL A 601 -25.59 15.60 20.46
N GLU A 602 -25.91 16.85 20.17
CA GLU A 602 -26.50 17.24 18.89
C GLU A 602 -25.54 16.97 17.72
N ASP A 603 -24.26 17.31 17.87
CA ASP A 603 -23.21 17.00 16.89
C ASP A 603 -23.02 15.49 16.72
N SER A 604 -23.12 14.72 17.80
CA SER A 604 -23.07 13.25 17.80
C SER A 604 -24.23 12.65 17.01
N LEU A 605 -25.45 13.16 17.21
CA LEU A 605 -26.64 12.73 16.46
C LEU A 605 -26.49 13.04 14.97
N ASN A 606 -26.11 14.28 14.64
CA ASN A 606 -25.88 14.70 13.26
C ASN A 606 -24.81 13.84 12.58
N THR A 607 -23.75 13.48 13.31
CA THR A 607 -22.67 12.63 12.83
C THR A 607 -23.14 11.19 12.60
N LEU A 608 -23.93 10.61 13.50
CA LEU A 608 -24.53 9.28 13.29
C LEU A 608 -25.44 9.26 12.07
N PHE A 609 -26.32 10.26 11.92
CA PHE A 609 -27.17 10.37 10.74
C PHE A 609 -26.37 10.53 9.45
N THR A 610 -25.24 11.26 9.51
CA THR A 610 -24.31 11.40 8.39
C THR A 610 -23.69 10.06 8.00
N TYR A 611 -23.18 9.28 8.96
CA TYR A 611 -22.61 7.96 8.66
C TYR A 611 -23.67 6.95 8.21
N ALA A 612 -24.87 6.98 8.79
CA ALA A 612 -26.00 6.19 8.33
C ALA A 612 -26.31 6.51 6.85
N ALA A 613 -26.29 7.80 6.48
CA ALA A 613 -26.48 8.22 5.09
C ALA A 613 -25.37 7.73 4.16
N TRP A 614 -24.11 7.66 4.62
CA TRP A 614 -22.96 7.21 3.83
C TRP A 614 -22.83 5.69 3.71
N ALA A 615 -23.42 4.91 4.61
CA ALA A 615 -23.21 3.47 4.69
C ALA A 615 -23.53 2.69 3.39
N ASP A 616 -24.39 3.23 2.53
CA ASP A 616 -24.76 2.70 1.21
C ASP A 616 -24.54 3.69 0.05
N LYS A 617 -23.73 4.75 0.26
CA LYS A 617 -23.46 5.81 -0.74
C LYS A 617 -21.96 6.12 -0.91
N TRP A 618 -21.09 5.33 -0.29
CA TRP A 618 -19.64 5.44 -0.47
C TRP A 618 -19.18 4.62 -1.68
N ASP A 619 -19.60 5.08 -2.86
CA ASP A 619 -19.47 4.33 -4.10
C ASP A 619 -18.00 4.14 -4.51
N GLY A 620 -17.72 2.97 -5.10
CA GLY A 620 -16.51 2.77 -5.88
C GLY A 620 -16.55 3.55 -7.19
N SER A 621 -15.51 3.41 -8.01
CA SER A 621 -15.44 4.11 -9.29
C SER A 621 -14.98 3.20 -10.42
N ALA A 622 -15.55 3.40 -11.60
CA ALA A 622 -15.14 2.71 -12.81
C ALA A 622 -14.12 3.56 -13.58
N ARG A 623 -13.03 2.95 -14.01
CA ARG A 623 -11.91 3.59 -14.71
C ARG A 623 -11.88 3.09 -16.15
N GLY A 624 -12.14 4.01 -17.08
CA GLY A 624 -11.86 3.78 -18.50
C GLY A 624 -10.35 3.67 -18.70
N VAL A 625 -9.93 2.58 -19.32
CA VAL A 625 -8.51 2.21 -19.50
C VAL A 625 -8.26 1.97 -20.99
N PRO A 626 -7.07 2.28 -21.53
CA PRO A 626 -6.79 2.16 -22.97
C PRO A 626 -6.49 0.70 -23.40
N ILE A 627 -7.07 -0.27 -22.70
CA ILE A 627 -6.93 -1.71 -22.93
C ILE A 627 -8.31 -2.35 -22.78
N LYS A 628 -8.53 -3.48 -23.46
CA LYS A 628 -9.84 -4.16 -23.48
C LYS A 628 -10.28 -4.53 -22.06
N GLY A 629 -11.30 -3.84 -21.56
CA GLY A 629 -11.83 -4.04 -20.22
C GLY A 629 -12.09 -2.73 -19.49
N ILE A 630 -12.40 -2.84 -18.21
CA ILE A 630 -12.59 -1.72 -17.30
C ILE A 630 -11.98 -2.07 -15.94
N ALA A 631 -11.42 -1.09 -15.26
CA ALA A 631 -10.90 -1.26 -13.91
C ALA A 631 -11.90 -0.67 -12.90
N LEU A 632 -12.46 -1.51 -12.03
CA LEU A 632 -13.43 -1.12 -11.00
C LEU A 632 -12.68 -0.91 -9.68
N ALA A 633 -12.43 0.34 -9.30
CA ALA A 633 -11.85 0.70 -8.01
C ALA A 633 -12.95 0.68 -6.93
N MET A 634 -13.13 -0.46 -6.28
CA MET A 634 -14.14 -0.73 -5.27
C MET A 634 -13.67 -0.33 -3.88
N ASN A 635 -14.56 0.21 -3.06
CA ASN A 635 -14.30 0.43 -1.63
C ASN A 635 -14.68 -0.83 -0.83
N GLU A 636 -13.76 -1.30 0.00
CA GLU A 636 -13.96 -2.45 0.89
C GLU A 636 -13.65 -2.06 2.34
N PRO A 637 -14.23 -2.76 3.33
CA PRO A 637 -13.86 -2.56 4.73
C PRO A 637 -12.37 -2.87 4.95
N VAL A 638 -11.74 -2.15 5.87
CA VAL A 638 -10.39 -2.44 6.36
C VAL A 638 -10.35 -3.75 7.15
N GLY A 639 -11.37 -3.99 7.99
CA GLY A 639 -11.49 -5.18 8.81
C GLY A 639 -11.75 -4.86 10.28
N VAL A 640 -10.77 -5.11 11.15
CA VAL A 640 -10.81 -4.77 12.58
C VAL A 640 -10.02 -3.48 12.84
N ILE A 641 -10.70 -2.49 13.40
CA ILE A 641 -10.11 -1.19 13.73
C ILE A 641 -10.02 -1.04 15.25
N GLY A 642 -8.80 -0.91 15.78
CA GLY A 642 -8.57 -0.47 17.15
C GLY A 642 -8.52 1.06 17.22
N ALA A 643 -9.26 1.71 18.12
CA ALA A 643 -9.25 3.17 18.19
C ALA A 643 -9.13 3.68 19.63
N LEU A 644 -8.26 4.66 19.86
CA LEU A 644 -8.24 5.45 21.09
C LEU A 644 -8.99 6.76 20.83
N CYS A 645 -10.13 6.92 21.51
CA CYS A 645 -11.07 8.00 21.24
C CYS A 645 -10.56 9.35 21.74
N SER A 646 -11.19 10.43 21.25
CA SER A 646 -10.81 11.78 21.64
C SER A 646 -11.18 12.07 23.09
N ASP A 647 -10.33 12.84 23.77
CA ASP A 647 -10.58 13.28 25.15
C ASP A 647 -11.31 14.62 25.24
N ASP A 648 -11.27 15.43 24.18
CA ASP A 648 -11.92 16.74 24.13
C ASP A 648 -13.43 16.67 23.95
N THR A 649 -13.89 15.62 23.27
CA THR A 649 -15.25 15.35 22.84
C THR A 649 -15.57 13.88 23.14
N PRO A 650 -15.77 13.52 24.43
CA PRO A 650 -15.77 12.13 24.86
C PRO A 650 -16.91 11.28 24.27
N LEU A 651 -18.05 11.88 23.89
CA LEU A 651 -19.11 11.21 23.15
C LEU A 651 -18.86 11.30 21.65
N LEU A 652 -18.69 12.51 21.11
CA LEU A 652 -18.60 12.72 19.67
C LEU A 652 -17.38 12.01 19.05
N GLY A 653 -16.24 11.98 19.76
CA GLY A 653 -15.06 11.22 19.34
C GLY A 653 -15.31 9.70 19.28
N ALA A 654 -16.07 9.15 20.23
CA ALA A 654 -16.50 7.76 20.18
C ALA A 654 -17.47 7.51 19.01
N ILE A 655 -18.40 8.43 18.76
CA ILE A 655 -19.32 8.37 17.63
C ILE A 655 -18.60 8.45 16.28
N HIS A 656 -17.59 9.30 16.13
CA HIS A 656 -16.82 9.39 14.89
C HIS A 656 -16.14 8.09 14.52
N THR A 657 -15.51 7.45 15.52
CA THR A 657 -14.79 6.18 15.33
C THR A 657 -15.75 5.04 15.05
N LEU A 658 -16.77 4.85 15.88
CA LEU A 658 -17.73 3.74 15.71
C LEU A 658 -18.59 3.91 14.45
N GLY A 659 -19.06 5.13 14.18
CA GLY A 659 -19.97 5.41 13.07
C GLY A 659 -19.31 5.18 11.72
N ALA A 660 -18.07 5.64 11.53
CA ALA A 660 -17.31 5.42 10.31
C ALA A 660 -17.00 3.93 10.08
N SER A 661 -16.48 3.25 11.11
CA SER A 661 -16.19 1.81 11.05
C SER A 661 -17.45 1.02 10.70
N MET A 662 -18.56 1.25 11.41
CA MET A 662 -19.81 0.54 11.15
C MET A 662 -20.37 0.85 9.76
N ALA A 663 -20.31 2.10 9.30
CA ALA A 663 -20.85 2.48 7.98
C ALA A 663 -20.12 1.74 6.85
N MET A 664 -18.80 1.59 6.95
CA MET A 664 -17.98 0.91 5.93
C MET A 664 -17.94 -0.61 6.10
N GLY A 665 -18.46 -1.16 7.19
CA GLY A 665 -18.54 -2.60 7.44
C GLY A 665 -17.38 -3.16 8.28
N ASP A 666 -16.61 -2.30 8.93
CA ASP A 666 -15.59 -2.70 9.89
C ASP A 666 -16.18 -3.09 11.24
N ARG A 667 -15.37 -3.77 12.04
CA ARG A 667 -15.64 -4.04 13.46
C ARG A 667 -14.64 -3.25 14.30
N CYS A 668 -15.07 -2.64 15.39
CA CYS A 668 -14.21 -1.74 16.16
C CYS A 668 -13.98 -2.21 17.61
N VAL A 669 -12.74 -2.00 18.07
CA VAL A 669 -12.33 -2.10 19.47
C VAL A 669 -11.94 -0.70 19.93
N LEU A 670 -12.87 -0.02 20.60
CA LEU A 670 -12.74 1.36 21.01
C LEU A 670 -12.22 1.43 22.45
N VAL A 671 -11.22 2.25 22.70
CA VAL A 671 -10.88 2.73 24.04
C VAL A 671 -11.50 4.11 24.18
N ALA A 672 -12.50 4.22 25.04
CA ALA A 672 -13.19 5.47 25.31
C ALA A 672 -12.25 6.50 25.94
N SER A 673 -12.63 7.78 25.89
CA SER A 673 -11.89 8.89 26.52
C SER A 673 -11.36 8.51 27.91
N GLU A 674 -10.06 8.67 28.13
CA GLU A 674 -9.40 8.36 29.39
C GLU A 674 -9.90 9.26 30.56
N PRO A 675 -10.00 10.60 30.41
CA PRO A 675 -10.50 11.46 31.48
C PRO A 675 -12.03 11.39 31.67
N TYR A 676 -12.80 11.11 30.63
CA TYR A 676 -14.27 11.20 30.66
C TYR A 676 -15.01 9.94 30.13
N PRO A 677 -14.72 8.73 30.66
CA PRO A 677 -15.19 7.48 30.07
C PRO A 677 -16.67 7.14 30.33
N LEU A 678 -17.32 7.74 31.34
CA LEU A 678 -18.66 7.30 31.76
C LEU A 678 -19.73 7.49 30.66
N VAL A 679 -19.57 8.49 29.79
CA VAL A 679 -20.51 8.69 28.67
C VAL A 679 -20.47 7.56 27.64
N ALA A 680 -19.29 6.98 27.41
CA ALA A 680 -19.16 5.81 26.54
C ALA A 680 -19.75 4.55 27.20
N THR A 681 -19.75 4.46 28.53
CA THR A 681 -20.42 3.36 29.24
C THR A 681 -21.94 3.53 29.25
N ASP A 682 -22.46 4.76 29.26
CA ASP A 682 -23.90 5.02 29.10
C ASP A 682 -24.39 4.68 27.68
N LEU A 683 -23.49 4.80 26.67
CA LEU A 683 -23.74 4.41 25.27
C LEU A 683 -23.97 2.90 25.10
N ILE A 684 -23.51 2.05 26.03
CA ILE A 684 -23.70 0.59 25.95
C ILE A 684 -25.18 0.22 25.80
N GLN A 685 -26.05 0.84 26.60
CA GLN A 685 -27.48 0.57 26.52
C GLN A 685 -28.08 1.04 25.19
N VAL A 686 -27.57 2.12 24.60
CA VAL A 686 -27.98 2.57 23.26
C VAL A 686 -27.61 1.50 22.23
N LEU A 687 -26.40 0.95 22.29
CA LEU A 687 -25.97 -0.12 21.38
C LEU A 687 -26.82 -1.39 21.54
N GLU A 688 -27.09 -1.81 22.78
CA GLU A 688 -27.95 -2.97 23.09
C GLU A 688 -29.39 -2.76 22.60
N THR A 689 -29.92 -1.54 22.70
CA THR A 689 -31.29 -1.20 22.23
C THR A 689 -31.38 -1.06 20.71
N SER A 690 -30.24 -0.83 20.04
CA SER A 690 -30.17 -0.60 18.59
C SER A 690 -29.86 -1.86 17.79
N ASP A 691 -29.96 -3.03 18.41
CA ASP A 691 -29.69 -4.34 17.81
C ASP A 691 -28.31 -4.43 17.14
N VAL A 692 -27.30 -3.75 17.69
CA VAL A 692 -25.92 -3.83 17.18
C VAL A 692 -25.42 -5.26 17.33
N PRO A 693 -25.02 -5.95 16.23
CA PRO A 693 -24.60 -7.33 16.33
C PRO A 693 -23.39 -7.50 17.26
N ALA A 694 -23.40 -8.60 18.02
CA ALA A 694 -22.34 -8.89 18.98
C ALA A 694 -20.95 -8.89 18.32
N GLY A 695 -20.01 -8.15 18.92
CA GLY A 695 -18.63 -8.04 18.45
C GLY A 695 -18.37 -6.97 17.39
N VAL A 696 -19.41 -6.37 16.79
CA VAL A 696 -19.24 -5.26 15.82
C VAL A 696 -18.69 -4.01 16.50
N VAL A 697 -19.22 -3.68 17.68
CA VAL A 697 -18.70 -2.61 18.54
C VAL A 697 -18.30 -3.19 19.88
N ASN A 698 -17.06 -2.93 20.28
CA ASN A 698 -16.53 -3.29 21.60
C ASN A 698 -15.97 -2.01 22.25
N ILE A 699 -16.34 -1.74 23.49
CA ILE A 699 -15.93 -0.53 24.24
C ILE A 699 -15.11 -0.96 25.45
N LEU A 700 -13.89 -0.44 25.51
CA LEU A 700 -12.95 -0.56 26.61
C LEU A 700 -12.79 0.80 27.29
N THR A 701 -12.49 0.78 28.59
CA THR A 701 -12.13 1.97 29.38
C THR A 701 -10.79 1.72 30.06
N GLY A 702 -9.95 2.75 30.18
CA GLY A 702 -8.64 2.62 30.83
C GLY A 702 -7.63 3.64 30.34
N SER A 703 -6.38 3.45 30.75
CA SER A 703 -5.25 4.29 30.34
C SER A 703 -4.94 4.08 28.86
N HIS A 704 -5.00 5.15 28.07
CA HIS A 704 -4.62 5.11 26.67
C HIS A 704 -3.13 4.75 26.51
N THR A 705 -2.29 5.24 27.43
CA THR A 705 -0.85 4.96 27.44
C THR A 705 -0.56 3.47 27.65
N ASP A 706 -1.34 2.79 28.50
CA ASP A 706 -1.13 1.37 28.79
C ASP A 706 -1.69 0.47 27.69
N LEU A 707 -2.79 0.88 27.04
CA LEU A 707 -3.51 0.07 26.05
C LEU A 707 -2.97 0.24 24.63
N ALA A 708 -2.45 1.43 24.27
CA ALA A 708 -1.98 1.72 22.91
C ALA A 708 -0.89 0.76 22.39
N PRO A 709 0.17 0.39 23.15
CA PRO A 709 1.16 -0.57 22.67
C PRO A 709 0.54 -1.92 22.32
N HIS A 710 -0.48 -2.35 23.06
CA HIS A 710 -1.12 -3.65 22.88
C HIS A 710 -2.07 -3.67 21.68
N LEU A 711 -2.82 -2.59 21.44
CA LEU A 711 -3.61 -2.44 20.21
C LEU A 711 -2.68 -2.39 18.98
N ALA A 712 -1.64 -1.56 19.04
CA ALA A 712 -0.70 -1.36 17.94
C ALA A 712 0.09 -2.63 17.59
N ALA A 713 0.48 -3.45 18.58
CA ALA A 713 1.21 -4.69 18.36
C ALA A 713 0.31 -5.91 18.03
N HIS A 714 -1.02 -5.78 18.05
CA HIS A 714 -1.91 -6.91 17.82
C HIS A 714 -1.90 -7.33 16.35
N ASN A 715 -1.56 -8.58 16.04
CA ASN A 715 -1.46 -9.05 14.64
C ASN A 715 -2.82 -9.23 13.95
N ASP A 716 -3.89 -9.30 14.73
CA ASP A 716 -5.26 -9.53 14.25
C ASP A 716 -6.12 -8.25 14.27
N ILE A 717 -5.45 -7.10 14.28
CA ILE A 717 -6.03 -5.76 14.07
C ILE A 717 -5.45 -5.23 12.75
N ASP A 718 -6.33 -4.73 11.88
CA ASP A 718 -5.99 -4.29 10.52
C ASP A 718 -5.63 -2.79 10.46
N ALA A 719 -6.17 -1.99 11.38
CA ALA A 719 -5.76 -0.60 11.57
C ALA A 719 -5.85 -0.11 13.03
N VAL A 720 -5.00 0.85 13.39
CA VAL A 720 -5.07 1.55 14.69
C VAL A 720 -5.18 3.05 14.52
N TRP A 721 -6.20 3.64 15.16
CA TRP A 721 -6.44 5.08 15.18
C TRP A 721 -6.21 5.66 16.57
N SER A 722 -5.69 6.88 16.66
CA SER A 722 -5.56 7.58 17.94
C SER A 722 -5.87 9.06 17.81
N PHE A 723 -6.90 9.46 18.53
CA PHE A 723 -7.32 10.85 18.75
C PHE A 723 -7.12 11.28 20.21
N SER A 724 -6.45 10.44 21.00
CA SER A 724 -6.06 10.71 22.39
C SER A 724 -5.39 12.08 22.55
N SER A 725 -5.66 12.76 23.67
CA SER A 725 -4.95 13.98 24.04
C SER A 725 -3.52 13.73 24.52
N SER A 726 -3.18 12.48 24.84
CA SER A 726 -1.81 12.03 25.09
C SER A 726 -1.09 11.72 23.78
N ASP A 727 0.19 12.11 23.65
CA ASP A 727 0.99 11.74 22.48
C ASP A 727 1.37 10.27 22.51
N LEU A 728 0.70 9.49 21.68
CA LEU A 728 0.92 8.04 21.53
C LEU A 728 1.47 7.70 20.15
N SER A 729 1.75 8.72 19.33
CA SER A 729 1.98 8.59 17.89
C SER A 729 3.18 7.69 17.60
N ALA A 730 4.33 8.00 18.22
CA ALA A 730 5.55 7.20 18.06
C ALA A 730 5.39 5.76 18.55
N VAL A 731 4.66 5.55 19.64
CA VAL A 731 4.43 4.22 20.23
C VAL A 731 3.57 3.36 19.31
N ILE A 732 2.45 3.92 18.83
CA ILE A 732 1.52 3.21 17.94
C ILE A 732 2.21 2.86 16.62
N GLU A 733 2.84 3.85 15.99
CA GLU A 733 3.49 3.65 14.71
C GLU A 733 4.65 2.65 14.79
N ARG A 734 5.47 2.70 15.85
CA ARG A 734 6.56 1.73 16.05
C ARG A 734 6.05 0.32 16.29
N ASN A 735 4.99 0.14 17.09
CA ASN A 735 4.45 -1.18 17.38
C ASN A 735 3.61 -1.76 16.22
N SER A 736 3.23 -0.94 15.23
CA SER A 736 2.50 -1.39 14.04
C SER A 736 3.33 -2.27 13.08
N THR A 737 4.67 -2.29 13.22
CA THR A 737 5.57 -2.98 12.27
C THR A 737 5.42 -4.50 12.26
N GLY A 738 4.82 -5.10 13.29
CA GLY A 738 4.57 -6.55 13.36
C GLY A 738 3.85 -7.07 12.11
N ASN A 739 2.65 -6.54 11.81
CA ASN A 739 1.84 -6.92 10.65
C ASN A 739 1.68 -5.78 9.63
N LEU A 740 2.38 -4.64 9.81
CA LEU A 740 2.30 -3.44 8.97
C LEU A 740 0.88 -2.87 8.83
N LYS A 741 0.04 -3.05 9.86
CA LYS A 741 -1.31 -2.46 9.92
C LYS A 741 -1.27 -0.95 9.64
N ARG A 742 -2.37 -0.44 9.08
CA ARG A 742 -2.52 1.01 8.87
C ARG A 742 -2.58 1.73 10.22
N THR A 743 -1.99 2.91 10.28
CA THR A 743 -2.03 3.76 11.47
C THR A 743 -2.53 5.14 11.13
N TRP A 744 -3.42 5.69 11.95
CA TRP A 744 -3.85 7.08 11.87
C TRP A 744 -3.71 7.74 13.24
N VAL A 745 -2.66 8.54 13.39
CA VAL A 745 -2.32 9.21 14.66
C VAL A 745 -2.34 10.71 14.49
N ASN A 746 -2.68 11.42 15.56
CA ASN A 746 -2.81 12.88 15.55
C ASN A 746 -1.46 13.63 15.68
N ASN A 747 -0.34 12.95 15.96
CA ASN A 747 0.98 13.56 16.16
C ASN A 747 1.00 14.65 17.24
N ALA A 748 0.22 14.45 18.31
CA ALA A 748 0.00 15.45 19.38
C ALA A 748 -0.47 16.81 18.87
N GLN A 749 -1.19 16.82 17.75
CA GLN A 749 -1.76 18.00 17.15
C GLN A 749 -3.28 17.92 17.13
N THR A 750 -3.93 19.08 17.17
CA THR A 750 -5.36 19.21 16.95
C THR A 750 -5.70 18.68 15.57
N SER A 751 -6.57 17.68 15.50
CA SER A 751 -7.16 17.21 14.26
C SER A 751 -8.67 17.34 14.38
N THR A 752 -9.31 17.94 13.39
CA THR A 752 -10.77 17.90 13.21
C THR A 752 -11.07 17.25 11.86
N PRO A 753 -10.81 15.93 11.72
CA PRO A 753 -11.05 15.26 10.45
C PRO A 753 -12.54 15.30 10.14
N ASN A 754 -12.88 15.57 8.88
CA ASN A 754 -14.28 15.48 8.48
C ASN A 754 -14.71 14.01 8.30
N THR A 755 -16.01 13.79 8.13
CA THR A 755 -16.58 12.45 7.96
C THR A 755 -16.00 11.70 6.76
N ARG A 756 -15.66 12.38 5.66
CA ARG A 756 -15.03 11.72 4.49
C ARG A 756 -13.61 11.23 4.79
N GLU A 757 -12.85 11.94 5.61
CA GLU A 757 -11.52 11.47 6.05
C GLU A 757 -11.64 10.19 6.89
N PHE A 758 -12.64 10.12 7.78
CA PHE A 758 -12.94 8.89 8.53
C PHE A 758 -13.38 7.73 7.61
N LEU A 759 -14.24 7.99 6.63
CA LEU A 759 -14.69 6.96 5.67
C LEU A 759 -13.52 6.42 4.82
N SER A 760 -12.63 7.31 4.38
CA SER A 760 -11.41 6.90 3.66
C SER A 760 -10.44 6.12 4.56
N ALA A 761 -10.31 6.50 5.84
CA ALA A 761 -9.52 5.74 6.81
C ALA A 761 -10.14 4.36 7.12
N ALA A 762 -11.46 4.23 7.00
CA ALA A 762 -12.24 3.01 7.20
C ALA A 762 -12.40 2.16 5.93
N SER A 763 -11.82 2.57 4.81
CA SER A 763 -11.92 1.83 3.54
C SER A 763 -10.55 1.46 2.97
N GLU A 764 -10.49 0.31 2.32
CA GLU A 764 -9.46 -0.07 1.36
C GLU A 764 -10.00 0.10 -0.06
N THR A 765 -9.12 0.43 -1.01
CA THR A 765 -9.48 0.39 -2.44
C THR A 765 -9.01 -0.93 -3.03
N LYS A 766 -9.92 -1.71 -3.60
CA LYS A 766 -9.60 -2.89 -4.41
C LYS A 766 -9.96 -2.64 -5.87
N THR A 767 -8.99 -2.76 -6.77
CA THR A 767 -9.20 -2.60 -8.20
C THR A 767 -9.48 -3.94 -8.85
N ILE A 768 -10.70 -4.17 -9.33
CA ILE A 768 -11.09 -5.38 -10.05
C ILE A 768 -11.14 -5.07 -11.55
N TRP A 769 -10.27 -5.69 -12.33
CA TRP A 769 -10.26 -5.59 -13.77
C TRP A 769 -11.16 -6.66 -14.37
N VAL A 770 -12.12 -6.25 -15.18
CA VAL A 770 -13.09 -7.16 -15.80
C VAL A 770 -13.15 -6.93 -17.32
N PRO A 771 -13.42 -7.99 -18.09
CA PRO A 771 -13.75 -7.84 -19.50
C PRO A 771 -14.97 -6.93 -19.67
N TYR A 772 -14.87 -5.99 -20.60
CA TYR A 772 -15.94 -5.09 -20.98
C TYR A 772 -15.83 -4.84 -22.49
N GLY A 773 -16.95 -4.96 -23.21
CA GLY A 773 -16.99 -4.72 -24.65
C GLY A 773 -17.16 -3.25 -24.95
N GLU A 774 -16.36 -2.73 -25.87
CA GLU A 774 -16.63 -1.46 -26.57
C GLU A 774 -17.47 -1.71 -27.82
#